data_AF-A0A4D4L029-F1
#
_entry.id   AF-A0A4D4L029-F1
#
_cell.length_a   1.000
_cell.length_b   1.000
_cell.length_c   1.000
_cell.angle_alpha   90.00
_cell.angle_beta   90.00
_cell.angle_gamma   90.00
#
_symmetry.space_group_name_H-M   'P 1'
#
loop_
_entity.id
_entity.type
_entity.pdbx_description
1 polymer ?
#
loop_
_entity_poly.entity_id
_entity_poly.type
_entity_poly.pdbx_seq_one_letter_code
_entity_poly.pdbx_strand_id
1 'polypeptide(L)'
;MGEELYGDRGLAVRELYQNALDACRYRDARTTYLRRTGRRVEEWEGLIEFVQGVDESGRPYLECRDNGIGMGVNELSRTFSQGGARFVDLPEYVEEAADWAELDPPVELFPNSRFGIGALSYFMLADEITVHTCRLDREGRPQRLLKVTIAGPGNLFRIEDEGPGEWAGTRVRLHLTTQAAQQSALDQLTNVLWVAPYRTTVVHGSRTQEWERGVLRADLAALYEERYRHPRRKLGHAYPSRDPNLWWAQHHGVVLADGILTDNTGLLYSTGVIVNLHGRDRPSLSVDRRRMRSYSSARVHSMMRAAIPSLFDSTFPGAQSVVTRAWLSEVSEHTVTFADEVTDQAGDAGVTWSVDGQELPAAITGFFSPDALLLSLVTGAYSPPVGHRRKWPFLVRMIPAAVLRWRLHVLYTAGIGDDPNPTVQCTQSPPNARPSDLYLLSSDPDGTPMAWDGTAMSDAAIWQIRGEFLSAFQKTGWPILQRLFHWRSPSADVTAADVFSCVARTQRSAAYVVTRLSQLGYRTPELLGAVDVVAADVALLKPIGQHKGWLSPGSVLSMAQISYSAAHAGCSPSEAAARLTQLGYRMPDRSYRTTPWAPEDAQVLKALWFDGEKPISADRAHEISTARISYLAFTRGRSVGALVELLQEAGFATPAETARLDLAQDDDSILLSDDLPVDRPVPRGQLAALALRLGRPVSEVAQRLTTLGFRVPDPLPDAGIVTAADAELFKNRRRVSGARWPAEEEPLDVFTLRQLVERTTTPLGDLTGRLTAIGYHIAPDPALLQGVGAELTTAPNRSRKEPITKEELYATAQLIDSNVDDVVDGLSRLGLEVEPIPDEFRADIAAEEVLAEVLDPYTSATAESMTQDSRIGPISLPALASVAMRYQCTFHEVALLATRLGMTHEAEDWFG
;
A
#
# COMPACT_ATOMS: atom_id res chain seq x y z
N MET A 1 -16.27 25.24 26.43
CA MET A 1 -15.90 25.30 25.00
C MET A 1 -14.40 25.02 24.76
N GLY A 2 -13.46 25.45 25.62
CA GLY A 2 -12.02 25.20 25.43
C GLY A 2 -11.53 23.77 25.74
N GLU A 3 -12.03 23.14 26.81
CA GLU A 3 -11.58 21.79 27.23
C GLU A 3 -12.16 20.65 26.36
N GLU A 4 -13.35 20.82 25.78
CA GLU A 4 -13.97 19.81 24.90
C GLU A 4 -13.42 19.79 23.46
N LEU A 5 -12.66 20.81 23.05
CA LEU A 5 -12.06 20.91 21.70
C LEU A 5 -10.57 20.52 21.64
N TYR A 6 -9.86 20.55 22.77
CA TYR A 6 -8.39 20.49 22.80
C TYR A 6 -7.87 19.71 24.01
N GLY A 7 -8.03 18.38 24.00
CA GLY A 7 -7.70 17.51 25.13
C GLY A 7 -6.22 17.35 25.50
N ASP A 8 -5.27 18.12 24.93
CA ASP A 8 -3.84 18.01 25.26
C ASP A 8 -3.05 19.33 25.06
N ARG A 9 -2.32 19.70 26.12
CA ARG A 9 -1.52 20.92 26.29
C ARG A 9 -0.39 21.10 25.30
N GLY A 10 0.16 20.02 24.74
CA GLY A 10 1.17 20.10 23.68
C GLY A 10 0.67 20.87 22.45
N LEU A 11 -0.65 20.91 22.25
CA LEU A 11 -1.26 21.65 21.16
C LEU A 11 -1.11 23.17 21.32
N ALA A 12 -1.21 23.72 22.54
CA ALA A 12 -1.06 25.16 22.77
C ALA A 12 0.37 25.65 22.47
N VAL A 13 1.39 24.86 22.82
CA VAL A 13 2.79 25.15 22.48
C VAL A 13 3.00 25.14 20.97
N ARG A 14 2.41 24.16 20.28
CA ARG A 14 2.44 24.07 18.82
C ARG A 14 1.76 25.28 18.16
N GLU A 15 0.59 25.69 18.63
CA GLU A 15 -0.09 26.90 18.13
C GLU A 15 0.72 28.17 18.39
N LEU A 16 1.42 28.25 19.53
CA LEU A 16 2.32 29.37 19.84
C LEU A 16 3.48 29.44 18.84
N TYR A 17 4.10 28.30 18.51
CA TYR A 17 5.14 28.22 17.48
C TYR A 17 4.59 28.57 16.08
N GLN A 18 3.43 28.03 15.70
CA GLN A 18 2.86 28.29 14.37
C GLN A 18 2.46 29.76 14.17
N ASN A 19 2.02 30.46 15.22
CA ASN A 19 1.75 31.89 15.16
C ASN A 19 3.04 32.72 14.99
N ALA A 20 4.11 32.37 15.70
CA ALA A 20 5.43 32.96 15.53
C ALA A 20 6.00 32.72 14.11
N LEU A 21 5.80 31.50 13.58
CA LEU A 21 6.16 31.13 12.21
C LEU A 21 5.41 31.97 11.17
N ASP A 22 4.09 32.13 11.31
CA ASP A 22 3.28 32.96 10.41
C ASP A 22 3.70 34.44 10.47
N ALA A 23 4.05 34.95 11.66
CA ALA A 23 4.55 36.32 11.83
C ALA A 23 5.89 36.53 11.11
N CYS A 24 6.81 35.57 11.18
CA CYS A 24 8.08 35.59 10.45
C CYS A 24 7.83 35.52 8.93
N ARG A 25 6.95 34.63 8.46
CA ARG A 25 6.58 34.51 7.03
C ARG A 25 6.03 35.82 6.47
N TYR A 26 5.19 36.51 7.24
CA TYR A 26 4.66 37.81 6.82
C TYR A 26 5.78 38.84 6.69
N ARG A 27 6.65 38.96 7.70
CA ARG A 27 7.80 39.88 7.58
C ARG A 27 8.71 39.54 6.40
N ASP A 28 8.93 38.26 6.13
CA ASP A 28 9.73 37.78 5.01
C ASP A 28 9.13 38.18 3.66
N ALA A 29 7.81 37.98 3.48
CA ALA A 29 7.08 38.41 2.30
C ALA A 29 7.16 39.93 2.08
N ARG A 30 6.87 40.73 3.12
CA ARG A 30 6.93 42.19 3.04
C ARG A 30 8.35 42.69 2.74
N THR A 31 9.34 42.13 3.42
CA THR A 31 10.75 42.48 3.22
C THR A 31 11.22 42.13 1.80
N THR A 32 10.79 40.98 1.28
CA THR A 32 11.06 40.56 -0.10
C THR A 32 10.44 41.52 -1.11
N TYR A 33 9.18 41.91 -0.92
CA TYR A 33 8.49 42.89 -1.76
C TYR A 33 9.23 44.24 -1.76
N LEU A 34 9.59 44.77 -0.58
CA LEU A 34 10.31 46.03 -0.44
C LEU A 34 11.67 46.00 -1.15
N ARG A 35 12.45 44.92 -0.97
CA ARG A 35 13.73 44.75 -1.66
C ARG A 35 13.56 44.74 -3.18
N ARG A 36 12.54 44.03 -3.69
CA ARG A 36 12.26 43.91 -5.13
C ARG A 36 11.72 45.19 -5.76
N THR A 37 11.09 46.06 -4.97
CA THR A 37 10.62 47.39 -5.40
C THR A 37 11.66 48.49 -5.18
N GLY A 38 12.92 48.12 -4.88
CA GLY A 38 14.04 49.06 -4.78
C GLY A 38 14.14 49.83 -3.46
N ARG A 39 13.39 49.42 -2.43
CA ARG A 39 13.45 50.03 -1.10
C ARG A 39 14.61 49.41 -0.31
N ARG A 40 15.37 50.26 0.37
CA ARG A 40 16.42 49.80 1.30
C ARG A 40 15.76 49.26 2.57
N VAL A 41 15.99 47.99 2.85
CA VAL A 41 15.54 47.30 4.06
C VAL A 41 16.78 46.83 4.83
N GLU A 42 16.73 46.88 6.16
CA GLU A 42 17.80 46.34 7.00
C GLU A 42 17.98 44.82 6.78
N GLU A 43 19.18 44.32 7.10
CA GLU A 43 19.41 42.88 7.13
C GLU A 43 18.56 42.26 8.24
N TRP A 44 17.88 41.16 7.88
CA TRP A 44 16.95 40.49 8.78
C TRP A 44 16.98 39.00 8.48
N GLU A 45 17.11 38.21 9.54
CA GLU A 45 16.93 36.76 9.53
C GLU A 45 15.87 36.40 10.55
N GLY A 46 14.90 35.57 10.16
CA GLY A 46 13.82 35.15 11.04
C GLY A 46 14.33 34.33 12.23
N LEU A 47 13.84 34.65 13.42
CA LEU A 47 14.20 34.05 14.70
C LEU A 47 12.95 33.82 15.55
N ILE A 48 12.85 32.63 16.14
CA ILE A 48 11.81 32.26 17.11
C ILE A 48 12.50 31.71 18.37
N GLU A 49 12.29 32.33 19.52
CA GLU A 49 12.91 31.95 20.78
C GLU A 49 11.84 31.55 21.80
N PHE A 50 12.00 30.40 22.45
CA PHE A 50 11.19 29.96 23.57
C PHE A 50 12.02 29.90 24.85
N VAL A 51 11.50 30.44 25.94
CA VAL A 51 12.11 30.35 27.27
C VAL A 51 11.05 29.92 28.28
N GLN A 52 11.25 28.77 28.92
CA GLN A 52 10.46 28.33 30.05
C GLN A 52 11.28 28.48 31.34
N GLY A 53 10.75 29.24 32.29
CA GLY A 53 11.46 29.57 33.52
C GLY A 53 10.54 30.03 34.63
N VAL A 54 11.15 30.66 35.64
CA VAL A 54 10.46 31.28 36.78
C VAL A 54 10.90 32.73 36.82
N ASP A 55 9.96 33.65 36.97
CA ASP A 55 10.26 35.08 37.06
C ASP A 55 10.78 35.48 38.46
N GLU A 56 11.12 36.75 38.63
CA GLU A 56 11.63 37.31 39.89
C GLU A 56 10.64 37.17 41.06
N SER A 57 9.33 37.02 40.77
CA SER A 57 8.28 36.83 41.76
C SER A 57 8.06 35.37 42.14
N GLY A 58 8.80 34.43 41.53
CA GLY A 58 8.62 33.01 41.75
C GLY A 58 7.52 32.37 40.89
N ARG A 59 6.97 33.10 39.91
CA ARG A 59 5.88 32.62 39.04
C ARG A 59 6.44 31.90 37.80
N PRO A 60 6.00 30.67 37.50
CA PRO A 60 6.45 29.96 36.30
C PRO A 60 5.87 30.60 35.03
N TYR A 61 6.67 30.67 33.97
CA TYR A 61 6.25 31.23 32.68
C TYR A 61 6.80 30.43 31.49
N LEU A 62 6.10 30.55 30.36
CA LEU A 62 6.59 30.19 29.03
C LEU A 62 6.55 31.45 28.16
N GLU A 63 7.69 31.90 27.69
CA GLU A 63 7.82 33.03 26.77
C GLU A 63 8.16 32.52 25.37
N CYS A 64 7.46 33.03 24.36
CA CYS A 64 7.80 32.90 22.95
C CYS A 64 8.07 34.28 22.38
N ARG A 65 9.21 34.48 21.73
CA ARG A 65 9.59 35.71 21.05
C ARG A 65 9.85 35.40 19.59
N ASP A 66 9.17 36.11 18.71
CA ASP A 66 9.49 36.17 17.29
C ASP A 66 9.97 37.57 16.91
N ASN A 67 10.85 37.66 15.92
CA ASN A 67 11.22 38.92 15.28
C ASN A 67 10.43 39.14 13.97
N GLY A 68 9.19 38.66 13.92
CA GLY A 68 8.31 38.73 12.75
C GLY A 68 7.68 40.11 12.53
N ILE A 69 6.50 40.12 11.92
CA ILE A 69 5.83 41.36 11.48
C ILE A 69 5.23 42.18 12.63
N GLY A 70 4.95 41.56 13.78
CA GLY A 70 4.28 42.20 14.91
C GLY A 70 2.83 42.62 14.62
N MET A 71 2.17 43.21 15.63
CA MET A 71 0.77 43.63 15.60
C MET A 71 0.64 45.08 16.05
N GLY A 72 -0.27 45.83 15.43
CA GLY A 72 -0.70 47.15 15.88
C GLY A 72 -2.01 47.06 16.67
N VAL A 73 -2.54 48.23 17.07
CA VAL A 73 -3.79 48.31 17.85
C VAL A 73 -4.98 47.72 17.08
N ASN A 74 -5.02 47.89 15.77
CA ASN A 74 -6.09 47.38 14.91
C ASN A 74 -6.08 45.85 14.83
N GLU A 75 -4.90 45.26 14.65
CA GLU A 75 -4.70 43.81 14.60
C GLU A 75 -5.08 43.19 15.95
N LEU A 76 -4.61 43.78 17.04
CA LEU A 76 -4.93 43.34 18.41
C LEU A 76 -6.43 43.40 18.69
N SER A 77 -7.07 44.52 18.36
CA SER A 77 -8.50 44.73 18.62
C SER A 77 -9.39 43.81 17.80
N ARG A 78 -9.01 43.43 16.56
CA ARG A 78 -9.82 42.52 15.74
C ARG A 78 -9.52 41.05 16.03
N THR A 79 -8.26 40.69 16.23
CA THR A 79 -7.84 39.29 16.40
C THR A 79 -8.08 38.76 17.83
N PHE A 80 -8.04 39.62 18.85
CA PHE A 80 -8.31 39.23 20.24
C PHE A 80 -9.75 39.53 20.72
N SER A 81 -10.46 40.52 20.14
CA SER A 81 -11.84 40.83 20.57
C SER A 81 -12.94 40.10 19.79
N GLN A 82 -12.68 39.69 18.55
CA GLN A 82 -13.65 38.98 17.71
C GLN A 82 -13.15 37.56 17.47
N GLY A 83 -13.67 36.60 18.23
CA GLY A 83 -13.35 35.18 18.00
C GLY A 83 -13.70 34.80 16.56
N GLY A 84 -12.70 34.39 15.78
CA GLY A 84 -12.87 33.97 14.38
C GLY A 84 -12.22 34.86 13.32
N ALA A 85 -11.75 36.07 13.66
CA ALA A 85 -11.07 36.95 12.70
C ALA A 85 -9.64 36.49 12.41
N ARG A 86 -9.24 36.40 11.13
CA ARG A 86 -7.88 36.02 10.70
C ARG A 86 -7.13 37.25 10.21
N PHE A 87 -5.80 37.26 10.36
CA PHE A 87 -4.98 38.37 9.85
C PHE A 87 -5.08 38.50 8.32
N VAL A 88 -5.30 37.40 7.61
CA VAL A 88 -5.48 37.40 6.14
C VAL A 88 -6.79 38.04 5.68
N ASP A 89 -7.74 38.24 6.60
CA ASP A 89 -9.00 38.94 6.32
C ASP A 89 -8.89 40.45 6.61
N LEU A 90 -7.74 40.92 7.11
CA LEU A 90 -7.52 42.33 7.40
C LEU A 90 -7.28 43.11 6.09
N PRO A 91 -7.89 44.31 5.93
CA PRO A 91 -7.72 45.12 4.73
C PRO A 91 -6.26 45.38 4.34
N GLU A 92 -5.38 45.65 5.31
CA GLU A 92 -3.95 45.87 5.07
C GLU A 92 -3.30 44.65 4.38
N TYR A 93 -3.61 43.44 4.82
CA TYR A 93 -3.07 42.22 4.20
C TYR A 93 -3.63 42.02 2.78
N VAL A 94 -4.92 42.26 2.57
CA VAL A 94 -5.55 42.11 1.25
C VAL A 94 -4.93 43.06 0.23
N GLU A 95 -4.69 44.31 0.63
CA GLU A 95 -3.99 45.30 -0.21
C GLU A 95 -2.55 44.88 -0.51
N GLU A 96 -1.79 44.46 0.50
CA GLU A 96 -0.41 44.01 0.26
C GLU A 96 -0.33 42.74 -0.57
N ALA A 97 -1.24 41.78 -0.37
CA ALA A 97 -1.29 40.57 -1.18
C ALA A 97 -1.58 40.89 -2.65
N ALA A 98 -2.36 41.95 -2.93
CA ALA A 98 -2.57 42.44 -4.29
C ALA A 98 -1.27 43.02 -4.87
N ASP A 99 -0.58 43.91 -4.13
CA ASP A 99 0.72 44.45 -4.54
C ASP A 99 1.75 43.34 -4.80
N TRP A 100 1.79 42.33 -3.93
CA TRP A 100 2.70 41.19 -4.04
C TRP A 100 2.42 40.32 -5.27
N ALA A 101 1.15 40.23 -5.69
CA ALA A 101 0.72 39.48 -6.86
C ALA A 101 1.09 40.17 -8.19
N GLU A 102 1.32 41.49 -8.17
CA GLU A 102 1.75 42.26 -9.35
C GLU A 102 3.23 42.05 -9.72
N LEU A 103 4.04 41.51 -8.79
CA LEU A 103 5.44 41.15 -9.09
C LEU A 103 5.54 39.89 -9.96
N ASP A 104 6.59 39.80 -10.79
CA ASP A 104 6.91 38.60 -11.57
C ASP A 104 8.29 38.03 -11.16
N PRO A 105 8.37 36.84 -10.54
CA PRO A 105 7.26 36.04 -10.02
C PRO A 105 6.58 36.72 -8.80
N PRO A 106 5.33 36.37 -8.44
CA PRO A 106 4.64 36.97 -7.30
C PRO A 106 5.28 36.57 -5.96
N VAL A 107 5.10 37.39 -4.92
CA VAL A 107 5.46 37.02 -3.55
C VAL A 107 4.26 36.34 -2.90
N GLU A 108 4.40 35.07 -2.51
CA GLU A 108 3.30 34.30 -1.93
C GLU A 108 3.50 34.06 -0.43
N LEU A 109 2.40 34.17 0.32
CA LEU A 109 2.35 33.84 1.73
C LEU A 109 1.34 32.73 1.99
N PHE A 110 1.78 31.68 2.70
CA PHE A 110 0.97 30.53 3.07
C PHE A 110 0.85 30.44 4.59
N PRO A 111 -0.21 31.01 5.20
CA PRO A 111 -0.37 30.99 6.65
C PRO A 111 -0.90 29.65 7.15
N ASN A 112 -0.48 29.29 8.36
CA ASN A 112 -1.01 28.16 9.12
C ASN A 112 -2.36 28.49 9.76
N SER A 113 -2.57 29.73 10.20
CA SER A 113 -3.79 30.15 10.92
C SER A 113 -5.05 30.06 10.04
N ARG A 114 -6.02 29.18 10.42
CA ARG A 114 -7.25 28.94 9.65
C ARG A 114 -8.54 29.44 10.31
N PHE A 115 -8.56 29.60 11.64
CA PHE A 115 -9.81 29.79 12.40
C PHE A 115 -9.82 31.03 13.30
N GLY A 116 -8.73 31.79 13.41
CA GLY A 116 -8.72 33.05 14.18
C GLY A 116 -8.98 32.89 15.69
N ILE A 117 -8.81 31.69 16.25
CA ILE A 117 -9.05 31.36 17.68
C ILE A 117 -7.79 30.85 18.41
N GLY A 118 -6.64 30.81 17.72
CA GLY A 118 -5.43 30.15 18.22
C GLY A 118 -4.89 30.74 19.54
N ALA A 119 -5.02 32.06 19.75
CA ALA A 119 -4.55 32.70 20.97
C ALA A 119 -5.36 32.30 22.22
N LEU A 120 -6.61 31.86 22.07
CA LEU A 120 -7.42 31.35 23.20
C LEU A 120 -6.94 29.99 23.70
N SER A 121 -6.24 29.22 22.86
CA SER A 121 -5.64 27.94 23.25
C SER A 121 -4.56 28.12 24.33
N TYR A 122 -3.97 29.32 24.46
CA TYR A 122 -2.93 29.61 25.44
C TYR A 122 -3.45 29.55 26.88
N PHE A 123 -4.75 29.80 27.09
CA PHE A 123 -5.39 29.65 28.40
C PHE A 123 -5.49 28.19 28.87
N MET A 124 -5.14 27.20 28.03
CA MET A 124 -4.92 25.82 28.48
C MET A 124 -3.62 25.65 29.30
N LEU A 125 -2.69 26.61 29.15
CA LEU A 125 -1.39 26.60 29.82
C LEU A 125 -1.30 27.67 30.93
N ALA A 126 -1.95 28.81 30.76
CA ALA A 126 -1.72 30.00 31.58
C ALA A 126 -3.01 30.67 32.09
N ASP A 127 -2.93 31.28 33.26
CA ASP A 127 -4.01 32.09 33.84
C ASP A 127 -3.98 33.54 33.32
N GLU A 128 -2.80 34.00 32.91
CA GLU A 128 -2.56 35.36 32.42
C GLU A 128 -1.59 35.33 31.24
N ILE A 129 -1.85 36.19 30.26
CA ILE A 129 -1.04 36.35 29.06
C ILE A 129 -0.56 37.80 28.98
N THR A 130 0.73 38.00 28.81
CA THR A 130 1.33 39.31 28.51
C THR A 130 1.95 39.27 27.12
N VAL A 131 1.54 40.19 26.24
CA VAL A 131 2.08 40.31 24.88
C VAL A 131 2.77 41.65 24.73
N HIS A 132 4.05 41.66 24.35
CA HIS A 132 4.72 42.87 23.87
C HIS A 132 4.87 42.74 22.36
N THR A 133 4.41 43.71 21.59
CA THR A 133 4.43 43.63 20.14
C THR A 133 4.73 44.97 19.52
N CYS A 134 5.47 44.96 18.42
CA CYS A 134 5.75 46.16 17.65
C CYS A 134 5.60 45.82 16.17
N ARG A 135 4.62 46.48 15.53
CA ARG A 135 4.30 46.32 14.11
C ARG A 135 5.42 46.88 13.25
N LEU A 136 5.86 46.12 12.24
CA LEU A 136 6.60 46.66 11.11
C LEU A 136 5.60 47.27 10.13
N ASP A 137 5.75 48.55 9.79
CA ASP A 137 4.86 49.21 8.82
C ASP A 137 5.15 48.79 7.36
N ARG A 138 4.40 49.36 6.40
CA ARG A 138 4.56 49.06 4.96
C ARG A 138 5.89 49.62 4.43
N GLU A 139 6.48 50.60 5.09
CA GLU A 139 7.77 51.20 4.75
C GLU A 139 8.96 50.41 5.30
N GLY A 140 8.72 49.38 6.12
CA GLY A 140 9.74 48.55 6.73
C GLY A 140 10.32 49.12 8.02
N ARG A 141 9.57 49.96 8.74
CA ARG A 141 10.00 50.61 9.99
C ARG A 141 9.19 50.11 11.19
N PRO A 142 9.81 49.91 12.36
CA PRO A 142 9.08 49.64 13.59
C PRO A 142 8.15 50.80 13.98
N GLN A 143 6.93 50.48 14.41
CA GLN A 143 5.96 51.45 14.90
C GLN A 143 6.07 51.63 16.43
N ARG A 144 4.93 51.77 17.12
CA ARG A 144 4.86 51.88 18.58
C ARG A 144 5.02 50.50 19.22
N LEU A 145 5.68 50.45 20.37
CA LEU A 145 5.73 49.27 21.22
C LEU A 145 4.44 49.21 22.05
N LEU A 146 3.70 48.12 21.90
CA LEU A 146 2.45 47.91 22.60
C LEU A 146 2.60 46.76 23.59
N LYS A 147 2.08 46.95 24.80
CA LYS A 147 1.94 45.91 25.82
C LYS A 147 0.47 45.57 26.00
N VAL A 148 0.14 44.30 25.90
CA VAL A 148 -1.21 43.78 26.09
C VAL A 148 -1.22 42.81 27.26
N THR A 149 -2.12 43.02 28.20
CA THR A 149 -2.36 42.09 29.31
C THR A 149 -3.76 41.51 29.20
N ILE A 150 -3.86 40.19 29.22
CA ILE A 150 -5.12 39.44 29.13
C ILE A 150 -5.22 38.51 30.35
N ALA A 151 -6.18 38.78 31.22
CA ALA A 151 -6.41 37.99 32.44
C ALA A 151 -7.54 36.98 32.19
N GLY A 152 -7.26 35.80 31.66
CA GLY A 152 -8.25 34.73 31.45
C GLY A 152 -9.20 34.88 30.24
N PRO A 153 -9.86 33.77 29.82
CA PRO A 153 -10.77 33.76 28.67
C PRO A 153 -12.06 34.54 28.95
N GLY A 154 -12.37 35.53 28.10
CA GLY A 154 -13.60 36.33 28.17
C GLY A 154 -13.52 37.60 29.01
N ASN A 155 -12.35 37.94 29.56
CA ASN A 155 -12.12 39.18 30.30
C ASN A 155 -11.64 40.33 29.39
N LEU A 156 -11.79 41.56 29.89
CA LEU A 156 -11.25 42.76 29.23
C LEU A 156 -9.71 42.66 29.15
N PHE A 157 -9.15 42.89 27.97
CA PHE A 157 -7.70 43.03 27.80
C PHE A 157 -7.32 44.52 27.76
N ARG A 158 -6.16 44.85 28.33
CA ARG A 158 -5.63 46.22 28.39
C ARG A 158 -4.50 46.36 27.38
N ILE A 159 -4.56 47.37 26.52
CA ILE A 159 -3.47 47.77 25.62
C ILE A 159 -2.82 49.02 26.20
N GLU A 160 -1.51 48.97 26.41
CA GLU A 160 -0.67 50.08 26.86
C GLU A 160 0.33 50.43 25.76
N ASP A 161 0.47 51.72 25.44
CA ASP A 161 1.48 52.22 24.51
C ASP A 161 2.73 52.60 25.30
N GLU A 162 3.83 51.86 25.08
CA GLU A 162 5.10 52.02 25.79
C GLU A 162 6.10 52.93 25.06
N GLY A 163 5.71 53.57 23.94
CA GLY A 163 6.57 54.49 23.21
C GLY A 163 6.95 54.01 21.80
N PRO A 164 7.92 54.69 21.16
CA PRO A 164 8.50 54.24 19.89
C PRO A 164 9.18 52.87 20.06
N GLY A 165 8.93 51.95 19.13
CA GLY A 165 9.61 50.65 19.10
C GLY A 165 10.98 50.74 18.43
N GLU A 166 11.95 50.00 18.97
CA GLU A 166 13.30 49.87 18.41
C GLU A 166 13.49 48.55 17.63
N TRP A 167 12.49 47.68 17.65
CA TRP A 167 12.48 46.36 17.02
C TRP A 167 11.06 46.04 16.53
N ALA A 168 10.93 45.12 15.58
CA ALA A 168 9.64 44.60 15.15
C ALA A 168 9.51 43.10 15.46
N GLY A 169 8.30 42.67 15.83
CA GLY A 169 7.99 41.30 16.22
C GLY A 169 7.00 41.21 17.37
N THR A 170 6.91 40.04 17.98
CA THR A 170 6.04 39.78 19.14
C THR A 170 6.75 38.95 20.21
N ARG A 171 6.52 39.29 21.47
CA ARG A 171 6.90 38.51 22.65
C ARG A 171 5.63 38.17 23.42
N VAL A 172 5.25 36.91 23.43
CA VAL A 172 4.12 36.38 24.19
C VAL A 172 4.65 35.66 25.42
N ARG A 173 4.32 36.14 26.61
CA ARG A 173 4.60 35.49 27.89
C ARG A 173 3.31 34.90 28.46
N LEU A 174 3.30 33.59 28.61
CA LEU A 174 2.25 32.80 29.24
C LEU A 174 2.64 32.57 30.71
N HIS A 175 1.88 33.11 31.64
CA HIS A 175 2.09 32.86 33.06
C HIS A 175 1.44 31.54 33.44
N LEU A 176 2.25 30.49 33.55
CA LEU A 176 1.80 29.11 33.58
C LEU A 176 1.04 28.78 34.86
N THR A 177 0.02 27.94 34.72
CA THR A 177 -0.57 27.23 35.86
C THR A 177 0.46 26.26 36.46
N THR A 178 0.32 25.92 37.74
CA THR A 178 1.20 24.94 38.41
C THR A 178 1.29 23.61 37.67
N GLN A 179 0.17 23.15 37.09
CA GLN A 179 0.13 21.91 36.34
C GLN A 179 0.78 22.04 34.96
N ALA A 180 0.69 23.19 34.29
CA ALA A 180 1.34 23.42 33.00
C ALA A 180 2.86 23.60 33.16
N ALA A 181 3.30 24.21 34.25
CA ALA A 181 4.72 24.40 34.58
C ALA A 181 5.52 23.09 34.69
N GLN A 182 4.85 21.96 35.01
CA GLN A 182 5.48 20.64 35.07
C GLN A 182 5.78 20.04 33.68
N GLN A 183 5.19 20.59 32.61
CA GLN A 183 5.41 20.12 31.24
C GLN A 183 6.41 21.03 30.55
N SER A 184 7.37 20.43 29.87
CA SER A 184 8.45 21.16 29.19
C SER A 184 8.05 21.51 27.75
N ALA A 185 8.03 22.80 27.43
CA ALA A 185 7.86 23.27 26.04
C ALA A 185 8.98 22.76 25.13
N LEU A 186 10.20 22.60 25.67
CA LEU A 186 11.32 21.97 24.98
C LEU A 186 10.97 20.55 24.56
N ASP A 187 10.42 19.74 25.47
CA ASP A 187 10.01 18.37 25.16
C ASP A 187 8.88 18.39 24.13
N GLN A 188 7.86 19.23 24.30
CA GLN A 188 6.75 19.33 23.34
C GLN A 188 7.22 19.67 21.92
N LEU A 189 8.14 20.64 21.76
CA LEU A 189 8.67 21.02 20.45
C LEU A 189 9.62 19.96 19.88
N THR A 190 10.51 19.37 20.68
CA THR A 190 11.37 18.26 20.18
C THR A 190 10.59 17.02 19.76
N ASN A 191 9.36 16.86 20.26
CA ASN A 191 8.50 15.75 19.83
C ASN A 191 7.95 15.91 18.43
N VAL A 192 7.79 17.15 17.94
CA VAL A 192 7.03 17.42 16.72
C VAL A 192 7.79 18.26 15.69
N LEU A 193 8.68 19.18 16.09
CA LEU A 193 9.39 20.06 15.18
C LEU A 193 10.70 19.39 14.71
N TRP A 194 10.74 18.95 13.46
CA TRP A 194 11.90 18.28 12.88
C TRP A 194 12.71 19.20 11.97
N VAL A 195 12.04 20.14 11.29
CA VAL A 195 12.67 21.14 10.41
C VAL A 195 12.08 22.50 10.77
N ALA A 196 12.91 23.51 11.03
CA ALA A 196 12.43 24.86 11.32
C ALA A 196 12.67 25.77 10.10
N PRO A 197 11.63 26.41 9.51
CA PRO A 197 11.82 27.35 8.39
C PRO A 197 12.62 28.60 8.75
N TYR A 198 12.72 28.91 10.04
CA TYR A 198 13.49 30.00 10.62
C TYR A 198 14.27 29.46 11.82
N ARG A 199 15.38 30.13 12.18
CA ARG A 199 16.18 29.73 13.35
C ARG A 199 15.28 29.69 14.58
N THR A 200 15.27 28.57 15.29
CA THR A 200 14.41 28.38 16.45
C THR A 200 15.23 27.89 17.64
N THR A 201 15.09 28.53 18.79
CA THR A 201 15.79 28.14 20.03
C THR A 201 14.79 27.93 21.15
N VAL A 202 15.02 26.92 21.99
CA VAL A 202 14.17 26.60 23.13
C VAL A 202 15.05 26.34 24.36
N VAL A 203 14.79 27.07 25.44
CA VAL A 203 15.51 26.96 26.71
C VAL A 203 14.54 26.57 27.83
N HIS A 204 14.89 25.54 28.60
CA HIS A 204 14.19 25.18 29.83
C HIS A 204 15.20 24.75 30.90
N GLY A 205 15.40 25.60 31.91
CA GLY A 205 16.46 25.41 32.91
C GLY A 205 17.85 25.42 32.25
N SER A 206 18.65 24.38 32.48
CA SER A 206 19.97 24.20 31.84
C SER A 206 19.91 23.56 30.45
N ARG A 207 18.74 23.10 30.00
CA ARG A 207 18.56 22.43 28.71
C ARG A 207 18.31 23.48 27.65
N THR A 208 19.10 23.43 26.58
CA THR A 208 18.95 24.30 25.41
C THR A 208 18.86 23.41 24.17
N GLN A 209 17.91 23.72 23.29
CA GLN A 209 17.81 23.11 21.98
C GLN A 209 17.72 24.19 20.90
N GLU A 210 18.45 23.97 19.81
CA GLU A 210 18.45 24.83 18.63
C GLU A 210 18.04 24.05 17.38
N TRP A 211 17.33 24.73 16.49
CA TRP A 211 17.04 24.32 15.12
C TRP A 211 17.62 25.37 14.18
N GLU A 212 18.55 24.92 13.33
CA GLU A 212 19.03 25.71 12.21
C GLU A 212 17.96 25.81 11.11
N ARG A 213 18.03 26.89 10.34
CA ARG A 213 17.07 27.17 9.27
C ARG A 213 17.12 26.07 8.20
N GLY A 214 16.00 25.38 8.00
CA GLY A 214 15.81 24.39 6.93
C GLY A 214 16.56 23.07 7.13
N VAL A 215 17.26 22.89 8.23
CA VAL A 215 18.04 21.68 8.51
C VAL A 215 17.17 20.67 9.27
N LEU A 216 17.19 19.41 8.81
CA LEU A 216 16.53 18.30 9.51
C LEU A 216 17.29 17.94 10.78
N ARG A 217 16.57 17.86 11.89
CA ARG A 217 17.05 17.30 13.15
C ARG A 217 17.04 15.78 13.11
N ALA A 218 18.08 15.21 12.50
CA ALA A 218 18.24 13.76 12.34
C ALA A 218 18.28 13.00 13.68
N ASP A 219 18.74 13.64 14.75
CA ASP A 219 18.71 13.10 16.11
C ASP A 219 17.28 12.92 16.65
N LEU A 220 16.39 13.87 16.37
CA LEU A 220 14.97 13.75 16.72
C LEU A 220 14.25 12.73 15.85
N ALA A 221 14.62 12.66 14.56
CA ALA A 221 14.11 11.67 13.63
C ALA A 221 14.49 10.24 14.07
N ALA A 222 15.71 10.03 14.57
CA ALA A 222 16.15 8.73 15.09
C ALA A 222 15.37 8.28 16.34
N LEU A 223 14.99 9.22 17.22
CA LEU A 223 14.18 8.94 18.43
C LEU A 223 12.71 8.59 18.13
N TYR A 224 12.25 8.77 16.89
CA TYR A 224 10.88 8.44 16.47
C TYR A 224 10.53 6.98 16.74
N GLU A 225 11.49 6.06 16.55
CA GLU A 225 11.26 4.62 16.69
C GLU A 225 10.95 4.20 18.12
N GLU A 226 11.67 4.75 19.10
CA GLU A 226 11.53 4.42 20.52
C GLU A 226 10.18 4.86 21.08
N ARG A 227 9.63 5.94 20.54
CA ARG A 227 8.43 6.59 21.05
C ARG A 227 7.12 5.93 20.59
N TYR A 228 7.07 5.38 19.38
CA TYR A 228 5.82 4.86 18.81
C TYR A 228 5.65 3.33 18.88
N ARG A 229 6.63 2.58 19.44
CA ARG A 229 6.60 1.11 19.69
C ARG A 229 5.89 0.29 18.60
N HIS A 230 6.03 0.68 17.33
CA HIS A 230 5.51 -0.07 16.20
C HIS A 230 6.68 -0.78 15.51
N PRO A 231 6.75 -2.12 15.56
CA PRO A 231 7.89 -2.87 15.03
C PRO A 231 8.11 -2.73 13.51
N ARG A 232 7.15 -2.15 12.78
CA ARG A 232 7.18 -1.88 11.33
C ARG A 232 7.21 -0.37 11.00
N ARG A 233 7.88 0.45 11.82
CA ARG A 233 7.99 1.92 11.62
C ARG A 233 9.38 2.46 11.97
N LYS A 234 10.41 1.66 11.74
CA LYS A 234 11.79 2.12 11.87
C LYS A 234 12.10 3.14 10.77
N LEU A 235 12.72 4.26 11.10
CA LEU A 235 13.16 5.28 10.14
C LEU A 235 14.64 5.08 9.77
N GLY A 236 15.44 4.61 10.74
CA GLY A 236 16.89 4.53 10.65
C GLY A 236 17.55 5.90 10.49
N HIS A 237 18.79 5.90 9.99
CA HIS A 237 19.52 7.14 9.69
C HIS A 237 18.92 7.87 8.49
N ALA A 238 18.96 9.21 8.54
CA ALA A 238 18.51 10.08 7.47
C ALA A 238 19.70 10.82 6.84
N TYR A 239 19.70 10.95 5.51
CA TYR A 239 20.75 11.60 4.72
C TYR A 239 20.16 12.70 3.84
N PRO A 240 20.83 13.85 3.68
CA PRO A 240 20.36 14.92 2.82
C PRO A 240 20.28 14.48 1.35
N SER A 241 19.37 15.11 0.61
CA SER A 241 19.27 14.96 -0.84
C SER A 241 19.55 16.29 -1.56
N ARG A 242 19.52 16.26 -2.90
CA ARG A 242 19.61 17.47 -3.73
C ARG A 242 18.40 18.41 -3.58
N ASP A 243 17.25 17.90 -3.14
CA ASP A 243 16.11 18.74 -2.78
C ASP A 243 16.20 19.09 -1.28
N PRO A 244 16.22 20.39 -0.91
CA PRO A 244 16.38 20.82 0.48
C PRO A 244 15.20 20.44 1.39
N ASN A 245 14.10 19.93 0.84
CA ASN A 245 12.94 19.46 1.59
C ASN A 245 12.80 17.93 1.58
N LEU A 246 13.83 17.21 1.11
CA LEU A 246 13.83 15.76 1.00
C LEU A 246 15.12 15.18 1.60
N TRP A 247 14.96 14.15 2.43
CA TRP A 247 16.06 13.38 3.01
C TRP A 247 15.81 11.88 2.78
N TRP A 248 16.85 11.14 2.41
CA TRP A 248 16.80 9.69 2.27
C TRP A 248 16.81 9.02 3.64
N ALA A 249 15.90 8.08 3.87
CA ALA A 249 15.81 7.31 5.11
C ALA A 249 16.12 5.83 4.84
N GLN A 250 16.71 5.16 5.82
CA GLN A 250 17.13 3.75 5.69
C GLN A 250 15.97 2.75 5.64
N HIS A 251 14.79 3.12 6.13
CA HIS A 251 13.66 2.20 6.25
C HIS A 251 12.35 2.91 5.85
N HIS A 252 11.42 3.10 6.78
CA HIS A 252 10.17 3.82 6.52
C HIS A 252 10.42 5.30 6.26
N GLY A 253 9.44 5.95 5.64
CA GLY A 253 9.47 7.40 5.43
C GLY A 253 8.38 8.16 6.17
N VAL A 254 8.53 9.48 6.19
CA VAL A 254 7.70 10.42 6.95
C VAL A 254 7.42 11.65 6.09
N VAL A 255 6.16 12.12 6.14
CA VAL A 255 5.78 13.39 5.52
C VAL A 255 5.52 14.41 6.62
N LEU A 256 6.26 15.52 6.60
CA LEU A 256 6.12 16.64 7.52
C LEU A 256 5.25 17.73 6.90
N ALA A 257 4.53 18.46 7.75
CA ALA A 257 3.76 19.65 7.37
C ALA A 257 4.43 20.88 7.98
N ASP A 258 5.03 21.74 7.15
CA ASP A 258 5.80 22.91 7.61
C ASP A 258 6.87 22.55 8.66
N GLY A 259 7.52 21.41 8.45
CA GLY A 259 8.58 20.87 9.31
C GLY A 259 8.09 20.24 10.61
N ILE A 260 6.77 20.17 10.80
CA ILE A 260 6.13 19.55 11.95
C ILE A 260 5.68 18.13 11.59
N LEU A 261 6.05 17.16 12.43
CA LEU A 261 5.56 15.80 12.42
C LEU A 261 4.06 15.78 12.71
N THR A 262 3.30 15.17 11.81
CA THR A 262 1.87 14.93 11.96
C THR A 262 1.58 13.45 11.83
N ASP A 263 0.60 12.96 12.58
CA ASP A 263 0.12 11.59 12.45
C ASP A 263 -0.48 11.41 11.06
N ASN A 264 0.16 10.56 10.27
CA ASN A 264 -0.25 10.18 8.93
C ASN A 264 -0.81 8.75 8.89
N THR A 265 -1.20 8.17 10.04
CA THR A 265 -1.86 6.85 10.12
C THR A 265 -3.04 6.75 9.16
N GLY A 266 -2.93 5.80 8.23
CA GLY A 266 -3.95 5.50 7.22
C GLY A 266 -3.77 6.19 5.86
N LEU A 267 -2.69 6.95 5.66
CA LEU A 267 -2.28 7.39 4.31
C LEU A 267 -1.20 6.44 3.77
N LEU A 268 -1.10 6.32 2.44
CA LEU A 268 0.03 5.65 1.80
C LEU A 268 1.32 6.36 2.24
N TYR A 269 2.29 5.61 2.74
CA TYR A 269 3.60 6.12 3.14
C TYR A 269 4.57 6.00 1.97
N SER A 270 5.42 7.00 1.76
CA SER A 270 6.58 6.84 0.89
C SER A 270 7.69 6.19 1.71
N THR A 271 8.04 4.95 1.43
CA THR A 271 9.16 4.25 2.08
C THR A 271 10.49 4.88 1.64
N GLY A 272 11.47 4.90 2.53
CA GLY A 272 12.83 5.35 2.23
C GLY A 272 13.05 6.86 2.19
N VAL A 273 12.10 7.69 2.63
CA VAL A 273 12.23 9.16 2.50
C VAL A 273 11.54 9.97 3.61
N ILE A 274 12.18 11.04 4.06
CA ILE A 274 11.54 12.10 4.85
C ILE A 274 11.31 13.29 3.92
N VAL A 275 10.06 13.76 3.79
CA VAL A 275 9.70 14.89 2.92
C VAL A 275 8.99 15.95 3.73
N ASN A 276 9.46 17.19 3.63
CA ASN A 276 8.79 18.35 4.21
C ASN A 276 7.93 19.07 3.17
N LEU A 277 6.61 19.00 3.33
CA LEU A 277 5.66 19.69 2.47
C LEU A 277 5.23 21.03 3.07
N HIS A 278 5.37 22.10 2.28
CA HIS A 278 5.04 23.47 2.66
C HIS A 278 4.61 24.30 1.45
N GLY A 279 4.14 25.53 1.71
CA GLY A 279 3.75 26.46 0.66
C GLY A 279 2.62 25.94 -0.22
N ARG A 280 2.85 25.91 -1.55
CA ARG A 280 1.90 25.37 -2.55
C ARG A 280 1.65 23.87 -2.39
N ASP A 281 2.64 23.13 -1.88
CA ASP A 281 2.60 21.68 -1.73
C ASP A 281 2.05 21.25 -0.35
N ARG A 282 1.56 22.20 0.47
CA ARG A 282 1.14 21.94 1.85
C ARG A 282 0.05 20.86 1.94
N PRO A 283 0.14 19.94 2.92
CA PRO A 283 -0.87 18.91 3.10
C PRO A 283 -2.15 19.46 3.75
N SER A 284 -3.26 18.75 3.56
CA SER A 284 -4.50 18.99 4.29
C SER A 284 -4.43 18.31 5.65
N LEU A 285 -4.71 19.04 6.72
CA LEU A 285 -4.67 18.55 8.10
C LEU A 285 -6.07 18.54 8.75
N SER A 286 -6.23 17.75 9.81
CA SER A 286 -7.37 17.83 10.73
C SER A 286 -7.46 19.21 11.41
N VAL A 287 -8.62 19.50 12.02
CA VAL A 287 -8.86 20.78 12.71
C VAL A 287 -7.86 21.00 13.84
N ASP A 288 -7.57 19.96 14.62
CA ASP A 288 -6.54 19.95 15.68
C ASP A 288 -5.09 19.81 15.14
N ARG A 289 -4.92 19.74 13.81
CA ARG A 289 -3.64 19.61 13.09
C ARG A 289 -2.78 18.41 13.47
N ARG A 290 -3.31 17.47 14.26
CA ARG A 290 -2.59 16.26 14.67
C ARG A 290 -2.49 15.27 13.53
N ARG A 291 -3.54 15.17 12.72
CA ARG A 291 -3.66 14.15 11.69
C ARG A 291 -3.60 14.75 10.29
N MET A 292 -2.77 14.17 9.44
CA MET A 292 -2.76 14.46 8.01
C MET A 292 -3.96 13.79 7.35
N ARG A 293 -4.76 14.57 6.61
CA ARG A 293 -5.94 14.09 5.87
C ARG A 293 -5.62 13.72 4.44
N SER A 294 -4.77 14.49 3.77
CA SER A 294 -4.32 14.20 2.40
C SER A 294 -3.09 15.03 2.04
N TYR A 295 -2.33 14.57 1.05
CA TYR A 295 -1.24 15.28 0.40
C TYR A 295 -1.11 14.80 -1.06
N SER A 296 -0.35 15.51 -1.88
CA SER A 296 -0.09 15.11 -3.27
C SER A 296 1.00 14.04 -3.35
N SER A 297 0.61 12.77 -3.45
CA SER A 297 1.57 11.66 -3.62
C SER A 297 2.35 11.79 -4.93
N ALA A 298 1.70 12.26 -6.01
CA ALA A 298 2.36 12.51 -7.29
C ALA A 298 3.50 13.52 -7.18
N ARG A 299 3.31 14.57 -6.37
CA ARG A 299 4.35 15.56 -6.09
C ARG A 299 5.53 14.95 -5.33
N VAL A 300 5.25 14.19 -4.27
CA VAL A 300 6.28 13.49 -3.49
C VAL A 300 7.08 12.53 -4.37
N HIS A 301 6.43 11.71 -5.19
CA HIS A 301 7.12 10.82 -6.12
C HIS A 301 7.96 11.57 -7.15
N SER A 302 7.50 12.73 -7.62
CA SER A 302 8.28 13.59 -8.52
C SER A 302 9.53 14.15 -7.82
N MET A 303 9.43 14.57 -6.56
CA MET A 303 10.59 15.02 -5.76
C MET A 303 11.58 13.88 -5.55
N MET A 304 11.12 12.70 -5.16
CA MET A 304 11.95 11.51 -4.98
C MET A 304 12.72 11.17 -6.26
N ARG A 305 12.03 11.10 -7.40
CA ARG A 305 12.64 10.81 -8.70
C ARG A 305 13.71 11.84 -9.09
N ALA A 306 13.42 13.13 -8.91
CA ALA A 306 14.37 14.20 -9.19
C ALA A 306 15.61 14.15 -8.27
N ALA A 307 15.44 13.61 -7.05
CA ALA A 307 16.49 13.50 -6.06
C ALA A 307 17.39 12.26 -6.23
N ILE A 308 17.02 11.22 -7.02
CA ILE A 308 17.79 9.96 -7.15
C ILE A 308 19.30 10.19 -7.36
N PRO A 309 19.76 11.15 -8.19
CA PRO A 309 21.20 11.37 -8.37
C PRO A 309 21.96 11.66 -7.07
N SER A 310 21.31 12.23 -6.05
CA SER A 310 21.93 12.47 -4.75
C SER A 310 22.25 11.20 -3.96
N LEU A 311 21.63 10.06 -4.26
CA LEU A 311 21.99 8.76 -3.65
C LEU A 311 23.40 8.31 -4.04
N PHE A 312 23.90 8.73 -5.20
CA PHE A 312 25.17 8.27 -5.76
C PHE A 312 26.19 9.41 -5.94
N ASP A 313 25.84 10.62 -5.50
CA ASP A 313 26.70 11.80 -5.58
C ASP A 313 27.53 11.96 -4.30
N SER A 314 28.85 11.99 -4.45
CA SER A 314 29.80 12.15 -3.35
C SER A 314 29.63 13.43 -2.52
N THR A 315 28.92 14.46 -3.02
CA THR A 315 28.61 15.67 -2.23
C THR A 315 27.59 15.40 -1.11
N PHE A 316 26.88 14.26 -1.15
CA PHE A 316 25.91 13.82 -0.13
C PHE A 316 26.46 12.57 0.59
N PRO A 317 27.45 12.74 1.48
CA PRO A 317 28.14 11.61 2.10
C PRO A 317 27.17 10.71 2.89
N GLY A 318 27.31 9.41 2.68
CA GLY A 318 26.50 8.39 3.35
C GLY A 318 25.16 8.07 2.69
N ALA A 319 24.65 8.89 1.75
CA ALA A 319 23.36 8.64 1.10
C ALA A 319 23.31 7.29 0.35
N GLN A 320 24.40 6.91 -0.33
CA GLN A 320 24.51 5.62 -1.02
C GLN A 320 24.31 4.42 -0.07
N SER A 321 24.68 4.54 1.21
CA SER A 321 24.53 3.46 2.19
C SER A 321 23.08 3.06 2.46
N VAL A 322 22.13 3.93 2.10
CA VAL A 322 20.69 3.64 2.14
C VAL A 322 20.33 2.60 1.08
N VAL A 323 20.98 2.64 -0.09
CA VAL A 323 20.68 1.79 -1.25
C VAL A 323 21.23 0.38 -1.03
N THR A 324 20.53 -0.37 -0.17
CA THR A 324 20.79 -1.78 0.07
C THR A 324 19.75 -2.63 -0.65
N ARG A 325 20.01 -3.95 -0.75
CA ARG A 325 19.03 -4.86 -1.32
C ARG A 325 17.72 -4.92 -0.54
N ALA A 326 17.80 -4.92 0.80
CA ALA A 326 16.63 -4.86 1.67
C ALA A 326 15.83 -3.57 1.45
N TRP A 327 16.51 -2.43 1.35
CA TRP A 327 15.87 -1.15 1.06
C TRP A 327 15.16 -1.14 -0.31
N LEU A 328 15.80 -1.65 -1.37
CA LEU A 328 15.17 -1.77 -2.68
C LEU A 328 13.94 -2.70 -2.66
N SER A 329 14.01 -3.79 -1.89
CA SER A 329 12.89 -4.71 -1.67
C SER A 329 11.70 -3.98 -1.00
N GLU A 330 11.94 -3.26 0.11
CA GLU A 330 10.92 -2.49 0.84
C GLU A 330 10.31 -1.34 0.02
N VAL A 331 11.15 -0.60 -0.71
CA VAL A 331 10.72 0.52 -1.56
C VAL A 331 9.90 0.02 -2.75
N SER A 332 10.25 -1.14 -3.32
CA SER A 332 9.53 -1.70 -4.48
C SER A 332 8.06 -1.98 -4.19
N GLU A 333 7.70 -2.33 -2.94
CA GLU A 333 6.31 -2.56 -2.53
C GLU A 333 5.41 -1.35 -2.71
N HIS A 334 5.97 -0.15 -2.53
CA HIS A 334 5.23 1.10 -2.56
C HIS A 334 5.34 1.78 -3.92
N THR A 335 6.51 1.71 -4.56
CA THR A 335 6.74 2.31 -5.88
C THR A 335 7.84 1.57 -6.64
N VAL A 336 7.47 0.49 -7.33
CA VAL A 336 8.41 -0.35 -8.09
C VAL A 336 9.11 0.39 -9.24
N THR A 337 8.45 1.35 -9.90
CA THR A 337 9.07 2.16 -10.96
C THR A 337 10.22 3.02 -10.43
N PHE A 338 10.08 3.54 -9.21
CA PHE A 338 11.15 4.27 -8.54
C PHE A 338 12.30 3.32 -8.16
N ALA A 339 12.00 2.12 -7.65
CA ALA A 339 13.02 1.12 -7.35
C ALA A 339 13.81 0.67 -8.59
N ASP A 340 13.14 0.51 -9.73
CA ASP A 340 13.80 0.24 -11.03
C ASP A 340 14.77 1.37 -11.41
N GLU A 341 14.37 2.64 -11.25
CA GLU A 341 15.21 3.79 -11.60
C GLU A 341 16.41 3.95 -10.69
N VAL A 342 16.25 3.68 -9.38
CA VAL A 342 17.38 3.61 -8.46
C VAL A 342 18.32 2.47 -8.85
N THR A 343 17.80 1.32 -9.28
CA THR A 343 18.60 0.18 -9.74
C THR A 343 19.39 0.51 -11.00
N ASP A 344 18.73 1.11 -12.01
CA ASP A 344 19.38 1.54 -13.25
C ASP A 344 20.50 2.55 -12.95
N GLN A 345 20.22 3.56 -12.11
CA GLN A 345 21.20 4.57 -11.75
C GLN A 345 22.34 4.02 -10.87
N ALA A 346 22.08 3.02 -10.03
CA ALA A 346 23.13 2.30 -9.31
C ALA A 346 24.08 1.59 -10.29
N GLY A 347 23.54 1.01 -11.37
CA GLY A 347 24.32 0.45 -12.47
C GLY A 347 25.22 1.51 -13.14
N ASP A 348 24.64 2.65 -13.53
CA ASP A 348 25.38 3.76 -14.16
C ASP A 348 26.48 4.34 -13.24
N ALA A 349 26.23 4.35 -11.92
CA ALA A 349 27.17 4.82 -10.90
C ALA A 349 28.25 3.79 -10.52
N GLY A 350 28.22 2.57 -11.09
CA GLY A 350 29.19 1.52 -10.81
C GLY A 350 29.06 0.90 -9.41
N VAL A 351 27.84 0.91 -8.83
CA VAL A 351 27.57 0.30 -7.54
C VAL A 351 27.73 -1.23 -7.63
N THR A 352 28.23 -1.83 -6.56
CA THR A 352 28.35 -3.28 -6.42
C THR A 352 27.59 -3.73 -5.18
N TRP A 353 26.77 -4.75 -5.32
CA TRP A 353 25.98 -5.32 -4.23
C TRP A 353 26.78 -6.42 -3.52
N SER A 354 26.92 -6.32 -2.20
CA SER A 354 27.46 -7.42 -1.39
C SER A 354 26.32 -8.38 -1.00
N VAL A 355 26.40 -9.65 -1.43
CA VAL A 355 25.42 -10.71 -1.13
C VAL A 355 26.15 -12.01 -0.75
N ASP A 356 25.94 -12.51 0.47
CA ASP A 356 26.60 -13.72 0.98
C ASP A 356 28.14 -13.71 0.79
N GLY A 357 28.76 -12.53 0.88
CA GLY A 357 30.21 -12.34 0.69
C GLY A 357 30.66 -12.26 -0.78
N GLN A 358 29.73 -12.29 -1.73
CA GLN A 358 29.98 -12.08 -3.16
C GLN A 358 29.66 -10.64 -3.56
N GLU A 359 30.46 -10.09 -4.48
CA GLU A 359 30.33 -8.74 -5.01
C GLU A 359 29.66 -8.80 -6.39
N LEU A 360 28.43 -8.29 -6.50
CA LEU A 360 27.62 -8.34 -7.72
C LEU A 360 27.54 -6.94 -8.36
N PRO A 361 28.19 -6.71 -9.53
CA PRO A 361 28.14 -5.40 -10.19
C PRO A 361 26.72 -5.06 -10.65
N ALA A 362 26.14 -3.98 -10.13
CA ALA A 362 24.77 -3.57 -10.45
C ALA A 362 24.56 -3.32 -11.94
N ALA A 363 25.61 -2.87 -12.64
CA ALA A 363 25.60 -2.62 -14.08
C ALA A 363 25.40 -3.89 -14.94
N ILE A 364 25.68 -5.08 -14.39
CA ILE A 364 25.56 -6.37 -15.09
C ILE A 364 24.41 -7.17 -14.49
N THR A 365 24.40 -7.33 -13.17
CA THR A 365 23.41 -8.19 -12.50
C THR A 365 22.06 -7.49 -12.36
N GLY A 366 22.04 -6.16 -12.28
CA GLY A 366 20.87 -5.40 -11.86
C GLY A 366 20.46 -5.77 -10.43
N PHE A 367 19.16 -5.75 -10.15
CA PHE A 367 18.57 -6.23 -8.89
C PHE A 367 17.56 -7.35 -9.16
N PHE A 368 17.86 -8.55 -8.66
CA PHE A 368 16.94 -9.68 -8.65
C PHE A 368 17.05 -10.41 -7.32
N SER A 369 15.96 -10.48 -6.55
CA SER A 369 16.05 -11.05 -5.20
C SER A 369 16.50 -12.52 -5.17
N PRO A 370 15.98 -13.40 -6.06
CA PRO A 370 16.41 -14.79 -6.16
C PRO A 370 17.90 -15.03 -6.43
N ASP A 371 18.67 -14.03 -6.88
CA ASP A 371 20.12 -14.23 -7.10
C ASP A 371 20.84 -14.71 -5.84
N ALA A 372 20.40 -14.28 -4.64
CA ALA A 372 20.99 -14.74 -3.38
C ALA A 372 20.91 -16.27 -3.20
N LEU A 373 19.85 -16.90 -3.72
CA LEU A 373 19.71 -18.36 -3.77
C LEU A 373 20.67 -18.96 -4.80
N LEU A 374 20.80 -18.33 -5.97
CA LEU A 374 21.56 -18.85 -7.11
C LEU A 374 23.09 -18.73 -6.94
N LEU A 375 23.59 -17.84 -6.08
CA LEU A 375 25.04 -17.66 -5.89
C LEU A 375 25.75 -18.94 -5.48
N SER A 376 25.14 -19.79 -4.64
CA SER A 376 25.77 -21.07 -4.25
C SER A 376 25.92 -22.04 -5.42
N LEU A 377 25.03 -21.98 -6.42
CA LEU A 377 25.14 -22.80 -7.63
C LEU A 377 26.33 -22.40 -8.51
N VAL A 378 26.71 -21.13 -8.48
CA VAL A 378 27.76 -20.58 -9.34
C VAL A 378 29.12 -20.62 -8.62
N THR A 379 29.13 -20.39 -7.32
CA THR A 379 30.38 -20.28 -6.53
C THR A 379 30.81 -21.60 -5.89
N GLY A 380 29.91 -22.58 -5.77
CA GLY A 380 30.14 -23.77 -4.94
C GLY A 380 30.23 -23.45 -3.44
N ALA A 381 30.07 -22.18 -3.04
CA ALA A 381 30.13 -21.75 -1.65
C ALA A 381 28.77 -21.96 -0.99
N TYR A 382 28.64 -23.12 -0.35
CA TYR A 382 27.52 -23.45 0.52
C TYR A 382 27.91 -23.13 1.97
N SER A 383 27.46 -22.00 2.50
CA SER A 383 27.74 -21.63 3.90
C SER A 383 27.25 -22.73 4.88
N PRO A 384 28.11 -23.29 5.76
CA PRO A 384 27.75 -24.36 6.71
C PRO A 384 26.79 -23.88 7.83
N PRO A 385 26.08 -24.80 8.53
CA PRO A 385 24.63 -24.72 8.66
C PRO A 385 24.19 -24.01 9.93
N VAL A 386 23.29 -23.06 9.77
CA VAL A 386 22.11 -23.05 10.65
C VAL A 386 21.04 -23.82 9.87
N GLY A 387 20.12 -24.55 10.50
CA GLY A 387 19.13 -25.44 9.86
C GLY A 387 18.17 -24.81 8.82
N HIS A 388 18.52 -23.65 8.27
CA HIS A 388 17.77 -22.71 7.46
C HIS A 388 17.78 -23.00 5.94
N ARG A 389 18.76 -23.74 5.40
CA ARG A 389 18.94 -23.89 3.93
C ARG A 389 18.38 -25.18 3.30
N ARG A 390 17.70 -26.06 4.06
CA ARG A 390 17.19 -27.34 3.50
C ARG A 390 16.07 -27.21 2.45
N LYS A 391 15.38 -26.05 2.40
CA LYS A 391 14.33 -25.80 1.41
C LYS A 391 14.83 -25.27 0.06
N TRP A 392 16.08 -24.81 0.01
CA TRP A 392 16.67 -24.14 -1.15
C TRP A 392 16.64 -24.98 -2.44
N PRO A 393 16.95 -26.30 -2.42
CA PRO A 393 16.82 -27.15 -3.60
C PRO A 393 15.40 -27.14 -4.19
N PHE A 394 14.38 -27.07 -3.34
CA PHE A 394 12.98 -27.09 -3.77
C PHE A 394 12.52 -25.70 -4.25
N LEU A 395 13.02 -24.62 -3.65
CA LEU A 395 12.75 -23.27 -4.15
C LEU A 395 13.39 -23.02 -5.52
N VAL A 396 14.61 -23.52 -5.75
CA VAL A 396 15.25 -23.38 -7.08
C VAL A 396 14.55 -24.25 -8.12
N ARG A 397 14.05 -25.43 -7.73
CA ARG A 397 13.26 -26.32 -8.59
C ARG A 397 11.99 -25.66 -9.15
N MET A 398 11.44 -24.69 -8.43
CA MET A 398 10.26 -23.93 -8.83
C MET A 398 10.56 -22.76 -9.79
N ILE A 399 11.82 -22.31 -9.89
CA ILE A 399 12.17 -21.20 -10.78
C ILE A 399 12.02 -21.67 -12.23
N PRO A 400 11.26 -20.96 -13.08
CA PRO A 400 11.09 -21.36 -14.47
C PRO A 400 12.41 -21.44 -15.22
N ALA A 401 12.57 -22.43 -16.10
CA ALA A 401 13.82 -22.68 -16.82
C ALA A 401 14.33 -21.44 -17.59
N ALA A 402 13.45 -20.64 -18.20
CA ALA A 402 13.82 -19.40 -18.89
C ALA A 402 14.41 -18.35 -17.93
N VAL A 403 13.87 -18.23 -16.71
CA VAL A 403 14.37 -17.31 -15.68
C VAL A 403 15.70 -17.81 -15.14
N LEU A 404 15.81 -19.12 -14.85
CA LEU A 404 17.04 -19.72 -14.35
C LEU A 404 18.18 -19.59 -15.36
N ARG A 405 17.92 -19.88 -16.64
CA ARG A 405 18.85 -19.63 -17.76
C ARG A 405 19.33 -18.19 -17.78
N TRP A 406 18.38 -17.24 -17.81
CA TRP A 406 18.69 -15.81 -17.83
C TRP A 406 19.61 -15.42 -16.67
N ARG A 407 19.26 -15.81 -15.43
CA ARG A 407 20.04 -15.42 -14.25
C ARG A 407 21.39 -16.11 -14.16
N LEU A 408 21.49 -17.41 -14.44
CA LEU A 408 22.78 -18.13 -14.43
C LEU A 408 23.75 -17.54 -15.46
N HIS A 409 23.31 -17.28 -16.70
CA HIS A 409 24.16 -16.62 -17.70
C HIS A 409 24.65 -15.25 -17.24
N VAL A 410 23.78 -14.44 -16.63
CA VAL A 410 24.16 -13.11 -16.08
C VAL A 410 25.20 -13.25 -14.96
N LEU A 411 25.01 -14.18 -14.03
CA LEU A 411 25.94 -14.40 -12.91
C LEU A 411 27.31 -14.89 -13.38
N TYR A 412 27.36 -15.87 -14.29
CA TYR A 412 28.64 -16.30 -14.87
C TYR A 412 29.30 -15.16 -15.63
N THR A 413 28.57 -14.45 -16.50
CA THR A 413 29.11 -13.31 -17.28
C THR A 413 29.66 -12.19 -16.39
N ALA A 414 29.11 -12.01 -15.18
CA ALA A 414 29.62 -11.08 -14.18
C ALA A 414 30.93 -11.54 -13.51
N GLY A 415 31.44 -12.72 -13.84
CA GLY A 415 32.66 -13.30 -13.28
C GLY A 415 32.49 -13.86 -11.87
N ILE A 416 31.26 -14.25 -11.51
CA ILE A 416 30.99 -14.89 -10.21
C ILE A 416 31.40 -16.37 -10.29
N GLY A 417 32.13 -16.86 -9.29
CA GLY A 417 32.61 -18.25 -9.24
C GLY A 417 33.92 -18.49 -10.01
N ASP A 418 34.46 -19.71 -9.89
CA ASP A 418 35.70 -20.13 -10.57
C ASP A 418 35.43 -20.87 -11.91
N ASP A 419 34.16 -21.09 -12.24
CA ASP A 419 33.73 -21.82 -13.43
C ASP A 419 33.97 -21.01 -14.72
N PRO A 420 34.23 -21.68 -15.86
CA PRO A 420 34.37 -21.00 -17.14
C PRO A 420 33.08 -20.29 -17.54
N ASN A 421 33.23 -19.12 -18.17
CA ASN A 421 32.10 -18.38 -18.71
C ASN A 421 31.35 -19.21 -19.75
N PRO A 422 30.01 -19.30 -19.69
CA PRO A 422 29.27 -20.06 -20.65
C PRO A 422 29.44 -19.45 -22.05
N THR A 423 29.62 -20.31 -23.06
CA THR A 423 29.62 -19.96 -24.47
C THR A 423 28.22 -19.53 -24.86
N VAL A 424 27.94 -18.23 -24.75
CA VAL A 424 26.64 -17.67 -25.06
C VAL A 424 26.41 -17.78 -26.57
N GLN A 425 25.61 -18.76 -27.02
CA GLN A 425 25.11 -18.82 -28.40
C GLN A 425 24.04 -17.75 -28.70
N CYS A 426 23.66 -16.94 -27.70
CA CYS A 426 22.65 -15.89 -27.84
C CYS A 426 23.19 -14.67 -28.59
N THR A 427 22.47 -14.22 -29.61
CA THR A 427 22.83 -13.05 -30.44
C THR A 427 22.57 -11.71 -29.75
N GLN A 428 21.98 -11.70 -28.55
CA GLN A 428 21.68 -10.50 -27.75
C GLN A 428 22.12 -10.69 -26.30
N SER A 429 22.76 -9.68 -25.71
CA SER A 429 23.11 -9.67 -24.29
C SER A 429 21.84 -9.77 -23.43
N PRO A 430 21.83 -10.61 -22.38
CA PRO A 430 20.68 -10.73 -21.50
C PRO A 430 20.36 -9.37 -20.85
N PRO A 431 19.08 -9.02 -20.66
CA PRO A 431 18.74 -7.77 -20.01
C PRO A 431 19.16 -7.76 -18.54
N ASN A 432 19.59 -6.59 -18.02
CA ASN A 432 19.80 -6.38 -16.59
C ASN A 432 18.49 -6.58 -15.82
N ALA A 433 18.55 -7.19 -14.64
CA ALA A 433 17.35 -7.37 -13.82
C ALA A 433 16.92 -6.08 -13.12
N ARG A 434 15.61 -5.94 -12.96
CA ARG A 434 14.96 -4.84 -12.26
C ARG A 434 14.02 -5.39 -11.18
N PRO A 435 13.77 -4.65 -10.09
CA PRO A 435 12.74 -5.01 -9.11
C PRO A 435 11.38 -5.36 -9.73
N SER A 436 10.97 -4.65 -10.80
CA SER A 436 9.73 -4.95 -11.52
C SER A 436 9.67 -6.33 -12.17
N ASP A 437 10.80 -6.99 -12.46
CA ASP A 437 10.79 -8.30 -13.11
C ASP A 437 10.10 -9.37 -12.25
N LEU A 438 10.26 -9.35 -10.92
CA LEU A 438 9.55 -10.29 -10.04
C LEU A 438 8.03 -10.09 -10.06
N TYR A 439 7.57 -8.85 -10.22
CA TYR A 439 6.15 -8.59 -10.42
C TYR A 439 5.70 -9.25 -11.73
N LEU A 440 6.39 -9.00 -12.84
CA LEU A 440 6.00 -9.53 -14.15
C LEU A 440 6.03 -11.07 -14.20
N LEU A 441 7.04 -11.66 -13.57
CA LEU A 441 7.26 -13.10 -13.50
C LEU A 441 6.38 -13.81 -12.45
N SER A 442 5.60 -13.07 -11.66
CA SER A 442 4.61 -13.64 -10.75
C SER A 442 3.24 -13.74 -11.40
N SER A 443 2.54 -14.85 -11.17
CA SER A 443 1.09 -14.97 -11.45
C SER A 443 0.25 -14.33 -10.33
N ASP A 444 0.79 -14.24 -9.11
CA ASP A 444 0.15 -13.67 -7.93
C ASP A 444 0.35 -12.13 -7.88
N PRO A 445 -0.72 -11.34 -7.67
CA PRO A 445 -0.61 -9.91 -7.35
C PRO A 445 0.36 -9.59 -6.22
N ASP A 446 0.47 -10.44 -5.21
CA ASP A 446 1.32 -10.26 -4.03
C ASP A 446 2.77 -10.77 -4.24
N GLY A 447 3.11 -11.26 -5.44
CA GLY A 447 4.48 -11.71 -5.78
C GLY A 447 5.46 -10.55 -5.98
N THR A 448 5.95 -10.00 -4.87
CA THR A 448 6.93 -8.91 -4.79
C THR A 448 8.33 -9.42 -4.44
N PRO A 449 9.40 -8.61 -4.58
CA PRO A 449 10.69 -8.92 -4.00
C PRO A 449 10.63 -9.25 -2.50
N MET A 450 9.83 -8.50 -1.72
CA MET A 450 9.68 -8.74 -0.30
C MET A 450 8.94 -10.06 0.00
N ALA A 451 7.96 -10.43 -0.83
CA ALA A 451 7.29 -11.73 -0.72
C ALA A 451 8.29 -12.88 -0.94
N TRP A 452 9.15 -12.77 -1.95
CA TRP A 452 10.25 -13.72 -2.16
C TRP A 452 11.21 -13.78 -0.96
N ASP A 453 11.62 -12.64 -0.43
CA ASP A 453 12.51 -12.57 0.74
C ASP A 453 11.87 -13.23 1.96
N GLY A 454 10.58 -12.97 2.20
CA GLY A 454 9.80 -13.63 3.25
C GLY A 454 9.71 -15.15 3.08
N THR A 455 9.48 -15.63 1.85
CA THR A 455 9.52 -17.05 1.49
C THR A 455 10.88 -17.68 1.77
N ALA A 456 11.96 -17.03 1.29
CA ALA A 456 13.33 -17.51 1.43
C ALA A 456 13.80 -17.51 2.89
N MET A 457 13.37 -16.55 3.71
CA MET A 457 13.87 -16.34 5.08
C MET A 457 13.00 -16.96 6.21
N SER A 458 11.74 -17.35 5.95
CA SER A 458 10.84 -17.88 7.00
C SER A 458 10.97 -19.39 7.24
N ASP A 459 11.96 -19.81 8.03
CA ASP A 459 12.13 -21.23 8.36
C ASP A 459 11.35 -21.68 9.59
N ALA A 460 11.17 -20.80 10.58
CA ALA A 460 10.62 -21.16 11.89
C ALA A 460 9.26 -21.87 11.84
N ALA A 461 8.44 -21.57 10.84
CA ALA A 461 7.10 -22.11 10.71
C ALA A 461 7.00 -23.40 9.87
N ILE A 462 8.03 -23.75 9.08
CA ILE A 462 8.13 -25.03 8.37
C ILE A 462 8.70 -26.12 9.29
N TRP A 463 9.55 -25.74 10.25
CA TRP A 463 10.12 -26.68 11.22
C TRP A 463 9.18 -27.06 12.36
N GLN A 464 8.19 -26.23 12.70
CA GLN A 464 7.07 -26.65 13.56
C GLN A 464 6.27 -27.82 12.96
N ILE A 465 6.23 -27.92 11.63
CA ILE A 465 5.54 -28.97 10.89
C ILE A 465 6.35 -30.28 10.99
N ARG A 466 7.67 -30.28 10.76
CA ARG A 466 8.50 -31.51 10.81
C ARG A 466 8.80 -32.07 12.22
N GLY A 467 8.52 -31.33 13.30
CA GLY A 467 8.93 -31.68 14.66
C GLY A 467 8.00 -32.62 15.45
N GLU A 468 6.75 -32.80 15.01
CA GLU A 468 5.72 -33.63 15.66
C GLU A 468 4.93 -34.44 14.62
N PHE A 469 4.11 -35.41 15.07
CA PHE A 469 3.21 -36.15 14.18
C PHE A 469 2.29 -35.18 13.41
N LEU A 470 2.59 -34.95 12.13
CA LEU A 470 1.77 -34.11 11.26
C LEU A 470 0.29 -34.51 11.33
N SER A 471 -0.59 -33.53 11.51
CA SER A 471 -2.02 -33.73 11.39
C SER A 471 -2.37 -34.18 9.96
N ALA A 472 -3.52 -34.84 9.79
CA ALA A 472 -3.98 -35.23 8.46
C ALA A 472 -4.10 -34.01 7.51
N PHE A 473 -4.47 -32.84 8.06
CA PHE A 473 -4.52 -31.58 7.32
C PHE A 473 -3.12 -31.12 6.90
N GLN A 474 -2.13 -31.14 7.79
CA GLN A 474 -0.77 -30.69 7.46
C GLN A 474 -0.10 -31.59 6.41
N LYS A 475 -0.40 -32.90 6.42
CA LYS A 475 0.09 -33.86 5.41
C LYS A 475 -0.42 -33.60 3.99
N THR A 476 -1.49 -32.84 3.83
CA THR A 476 -1.95 -32.40 2.50
C THR A 476 -0.97 -31.42 1.84
N GLY A 477 -0.05 -30.83 2.61
CA GLY A 477 0.86 -29.79 2.10
C GLY A 477 0.25 -28.38 2.05
N TRP A 478 -1.02 -28.20 2.41
CA TRP A 478 -1.71 -26.91 2.42
C TRP A 478 -0.95 -25.77 3.13
N PRO A 479 -0.35 -25.95 4.33
CA PRO A 479 0.41 -24.89 4.98
C PRO A 479 1.71 -24.50 4.26
N ILE A 480 2.25 -25.38 3.42
CA ILE A 480 3.50 -25.16 2.67
C ILE A 480 3.24 -24.34 1.42
N LEU A 481 2.18 -24.65 0.65
CA LEU A 481 1.79 -23.92 -0.56
C LEU A 481 1.69 -22.41 -0.32
N GLN A 482 1.25 -22.01 0.87
CA GLN A 482 1.16 -20.62 1.32
C GLN A 482 2.46 -19.83 1.27
N ARG A 483 3.58 -20.53 1.46
CA ARG A 483 4.89 -19.93 1.63
C ARG A 483 5.69 -19.97 0.35
N LEU A 484 5.17 -20.59 -0.71
CA LEU A 484 5.86 -20.66 -1.99
C LEU A 484 5.60 -19.41 -2.81
N PHE A 485 6.58 -19.03 -3.64
CA PHE A 485 6.43 -17.94 -4.59
C PHE A 485 5.76 -18.45 -5.87
N HIS A 486 4.71 -17.78 -6.32
CA HIS A 486 3.91 -18.20 -7.47
C HIS A 486 4.50 -17.69 -8.79
N TRP A 487 5.39 -18.47 -9.38
CA TRP A 487 5.97 -18.16 -10.68
C TRP A 487 4.93 -18.29 -11.81
N ARG A 488 4.93 -17.32 -12.71
CA ARG A 488 4.21 -17.39 -13.97
C ARG A 488 4.83 -18.48 -14.84
N SER A 489 4.02 -19.44 -15.25
CA SER A 489 4.45 -20.50 -16.16
C SER A 489 4.82 -19.94 -17.55
N PRO A 490 6.01 -20.23 -18.09
CA PRO A 490 6.38 -19.86 -19.47
C PRO A 490 5.60 -20.64 -20.54
N SER A 491 5.02 -21.80 -20.20
CA SER A 491 4.26 -22.61 -21.15
C SER A 491 2.88 -22.02 -21.44
N ALA A 492 2.32 -21.28 -20.48
CA ALA A 492 1.06 -20.56 -20.62
C ALA A 492 1.25 -19.21 -21.31
N ASP A 493 0.34 -18.88 -22.23
CA ASP A 493 0.34 -17.57 -22.89
C ASP A 493 -0.10 -16.48 -21.91
N VAL A 494 0.63 -15.36 -21.91
CA VAL A 494 0.25 -14.18 -21.13
C VAL A 494 -1.03 -13.60 -21.73
N THR A 495 -2.06 -13.39 -20.92
CA THR A 495 -3.32 -12.82 -21.39
C THR A 495 -3.31 -11.29 -21.34
N ALA A 496 -4.23 -10.62 -22.06
CA ALA A 496 -4.37 -9.17 -21.95
C ALA A 496 -4.71 -8.73 -20.50
N ALA A 497 -5.47 -9.56 -19.79
CA ALA A 497 -5.78 -9.36 -18.37
C ALA A 497 -4.51 -9.40 -17.50
N ASP A 498 -3.58 -10.32 -17.76
CA ASP A 498 -2.28 -10.36 -17.06
C ASP A 498 -1.47 -9.08 -17.30
N VAL A 499 -1.44 -8.60 -18.55
CA VAL A 499 -0.74 -7.36 -18.90
C VAL A 499 -1.35 -6.18 -18.15
N PHE A 500 -2.68 -6.02 -18.15
CA PHE A 500 -3.33 -4.91 -17.44
C PHE A 500 -3.20 -5.01 -15.92
N SER A 501 -3.20 -6.21 -15.35
CA SER A 501 -2.85 -6.43 -13.94
C SER A 501 -1.41 -5.99 -13.63
N CYS A 502 -0.46 -6.30 -14.53
CA CYS A 502 0.91 -5.82 -14.40
C CYS A 502 1.02 -4.30 -14.53
N VAL A 503 0.28 -3.66 -15.46
CA VAL A 503 0.21 -2.19 -15.57
C VAL A 503 -0.31 -1.58 -14.27
N ALA A 504 -1.42 -2.09 -13.75
CA ALA A 504 -2.04 -1.58 -12.52
C ALA A 504 -1.10 -1.67 -11.32
N ARG A 505 -0.36 -2.78 -11.20
CA ARG A 505 0.54 -3.04 -10.08
C ARG A 505 1.88 -2.31 -10.20
N THR A 506 2.48 -2.32 -11.40
CA THR A 506 3.83 -1.76 -11.61
C THR A 506 3.82 -0.31 -12.03
N GLN A 507 2.67 0.24 -12.45
CA GLN A 507 2.53 1.57 -13.05
C GLN A 507 3.34 1.75 -14.36
N ARG A 508 3.86 0.67 -14.94
CA ARG A 508 4.50 0.64 -16.27
C ARG A 508 3.42 0.57 -17.36
N SER A 509 3.73 1.02 -18.57
CA SER A 509 2.81 0.90 -19.71
C SER A 509 2.64 -0.54 -20.18
N ALA A 510 1.54 -0.85 -20.85
CA ALA A 510 1.31 -2.17 -21.44
C ALA A 510 2.41 -2.51 -22.47
N ALA A 511 2.85 -1.54 -23.28
CA ALA A 511 3.99 -1.66 -24.17
C ALA A 511 5.27 -2.14 -23.45
N TYR A 512 5.59 -1.55 -22.29
CA TYR A 512 6.74 -1.96 -21.49
C TYR A 512 6.59 -3.40 -21.00
N VAL A 513 5.43 -3.74 -20.43
CA VAL A 513 5.16 -5.08 -19.88
C VAL A 513 5.29 -6.15 -20.96
N VAL A 514 4.67 -5.96 -22.13
CA VAL A 514 4.72 -6.89 -23.27
C VAL A 514 6.16 -7.05 -23.78
N THR A 515 6.86 -5.94 -23.99
CA THR A 515 8.26 -5.98 -24.45
C THR A 515 9.15 -6.70 -23.45
N ARG A 516 8.97 -6.41 -22.15
CA ARG A 516 9.79 -6.97 -21.09
C ARG A 516 9.55 -8.46 -20.90
N LEU A 517 8.30 -8.91 -20.87
CA LEU A 517 7.96 -10.33 -20.80
C LEU A 517 8.48 -11.10 -22.02
N SER A 518 8.40 -10.51 -23.21
CA SER A 518 8.97 -11.11 -24.43
C SER A 518 10.49 -11.27 -24.34
N GLN A 519 11.21 -10.24 -23.82
CA GLN A 519 12.65 -10.31 -23.58
C GLN A 519 13.03 -11.41 -22.57
N LEU A 520 12.15 -11.70 -21.61
CA LEU A 520 12.31 -12.76 -20.62
C LEU A 520 11.84 -14.15 -21.11
N GLY A 521 11.44 -14.26 -22.39
CA GLY A 521 11.07 -15.52 -23.03
C GLY A 521 9.60 -15.93 -22.89
N TYR A 522 8.70 -15.03 -22.47
CA TYR A 522 7.27 -15.29 -22.35
C TYR A 522 6.51 -14.92 -23.62
N ARG A 523 5.49 -15.72 -23.96
CA ARG A 523 4.58 -15.44 -25.09
C ARG A 523 3.52 -14.41 -24.67
N THR A 524 3.50 -13.28 -25.36
CA THR A 524 2.61 -12.14 -25.03
C THR A 524 1.47 -11.96 -26.03
N PRO A 525 0.33 -11.40 -25.61
CA PRO A 525 -0.86 -11.30 -26.43
C PRO A 525 -0.80 -10.12 -27.40
N GLU A 526 -1.56 -10.18 -28.50
CA GLU A 526 -1.85 -9.00 -29.31
C GLU A 526 -2.91 -8.13 -28.62
N LEU A 527 -2.59 -6.85 -28.41
CA LEU A 527 -3.45 -5.93 -27.64
C LEU A 527 -4.37 -5.07 -28.51
N LEU A 528 -4.37 -5.21 -29.84
CA LEU A 528 -5.32 -4.54 -30.76
C LEU A 528 -5.49 -3.01 -30.53
N GLY A 529 -4.38 -2.30 -30.28
CA GLY A 529 -4.36 -0.86 -29.95
C GLY A 529 -4.26 -0.54 -28.46
N ALA A 530 -4.61 -1.48 -27.56
CA ALA A 530 -4.47 -1.31 -26.11
C ALA A 530 -3.02 -1.44 -25.60
N VAL A 531 -2.03 -1.46 -26.49
CA VAL A 531 -0.60 -1.43 -26.13
C VAL A 531 -0.18 -0.08 -25.53
N ASP A 532 -0.92 0.99 -25.85
CA ASP A 532 -0.71 2.35 -25.33
C ASP A 532 -1.38 2.60 -23.97
N VAL A 533 -1.96 1.55 -23.35
CA VAL A 533 -2.50 1.62 -22.00
C VAL A 533 -1.40 1.98 -21.02
N VAL A 534 -1.64 3.03 -20.23
CA VAL A 534 -0.80 3.45 -19.10
C VAL A 534 -1.56 3.30 -17.79
N ALA A 535 -0.86 3.51 -16.67
CA ALA A 535 -1.45 3.35 -15.35
C ALA A 535 -2.70 4.23 -15.09
N ALA A 536 -2.75 5.42 -15.68
CA ALA A 536 -3.92 6.31 -15.60
C ALA A 536 -5.17 5.74 -16.28
N ASP A 537 -5.01 4.86 -17.27
CA ASP A 537 -6.13 4.24 -18.00
C ASP A 537 -6.75 3.06 -17.26
N VAL A 538 -6.07 2.50 -16.26
CA VAL A 538 -6.49 1.28 -15.53
C VAL A 538 -7.92 1.37 -15.00
N ALA A 539 -8.33 2.55 -14.53
CA ALA A 539 -9.70 2.78 -14.04
C ALA A 539 -10.76 2.75 -15.16
N LEU A 540 -10.38 3.08 -16.40
CA LEU A 540 -11.27 2.99 -17.57
C LEU A 540 -11.48 1.55 -18.04
N LEU A 541 -10.57 0.62 -17.69
CA LEU A 541 -10.58 -0.75 -18.21
C LEU A 541 -11.40 -1.73 -17.36
N LYS A 542 -12.17 -1.23 -16.39
CA LYS A 542 -12.99 -2.06 -15.49
C LYS A 542 -14.31 -2.48 -16.16
N PRO A 543 -14.54 -3.78 -16.43
CA PRO A 543 -15.74 -4.24 -17.10
C PRO A 543 -16.95 -4.26 -16.15
N ILE A 544 -18.12 -3.91 -16.67
CA ILE A 544 -19.40 -4.18 -16.02
C ILE A 544 -19.58 -5.69 -15.84
N GLY A 545 -20.18 -6.11 -14.73
CA GLY A 545 -20.42 -7.53 -14.45
C GLY A 545 -19.22 -8.32 -13.93
N GLN A 546 -18.01 -7.74 -13.88
CA GLN A 546 -16.81 -8.39 -13.35
C GLN A 546 -15.91 -7.43 -12.58
N HIS A 547 -16.06 -7.36 -11.25
CA HIS A 547 -15.35 -6.37 -10.42
C HIS A 547 -13.81 -6.43 -10.53
N LYS A 548 -13.25 -7.65 -10.53
CA LYS A 548 -11.79 -7.89 -10.67
C LYS A 548 -11.34 -8.12 -12.12
N GLY A 549 -12.25 -8.02 -13.09
CA GLY A 549 -11.96 -8.28 -14.49
C GLY A 549 -11.30 -7.12 -15.21
N TRP A 550 -11.03 -7.35 -16.49
CA TRP A 550 -10.53 -6.35 -17.43
C TRP A 550 -11.33 -6.37 -18.73
N LEU A 551 -11.47 -5.21 -19.37
CA LEU A 551 -12.05 -5.12 -20.71
C LEU A 551 -11.19 -5.85 -21.74
N SER A 552 -11.80 -6.77 -22.50
CA SER A 552 -11.14 -7.44 -23.61
C SER A 552 -10.79 -6.45 -24.73
N PRO A 553 -9.52 -6.37 -25.17
CA PRO A 553 -9.11 -5.44 -26.22
C PRO A 553 -9.93 -5.58 -27.51
N GLY A 554 -10.21 -4.47 -28.19
CA GLY A 554 -10.98 -4.44 -29.43
C GLY A 554 -12.49 -4.67 -29.29
N SER A 555 -13.00 -4.85 -28.07
CA SER A 555 -14.44 -5.07 -27.83
C SER A 555 -15.30 -3.84 -28.14
N VAL A 556 -16.57 -4.10 -28.47
CA VAL A 556 -17.61 -3.08 -28.64
C VAL A 556 -18.22 -2.79 -27.27
N LEU A 557 -18.18 -1.53 -26.84
CA LEU A 557 -18.67 -1.15 -25.51
C LEU A 557 -20.11 -0.62 -25.56
N SER A 558 -20.87 -0.84 -24.50
CA SER A 558 -22.21 -0.26 -24.31
C SER A 558 -22.13 1.12 -23.66
N MET A 559 -23.23 1.89 -23.71
CA MET A 559 -23.32 3.17 -22.99
C MET A 559 -23.13 2.98 -21.47
N ALA A 560 -23.73 1.91 -20.91
CA ALA A 560 -23.54 1.49 -19.53
C ALA A 560 -22.06 1.29 -19.17
N GLN A 561 -21.31 0.59 -20.02
CA GLN A 561 -19.87 0.37 -19.82
C GLN A 561 -19.09 1.69 -19.84
N ILE A 562 -19.39 2.59 -20.77
CA ILE A 562 -18.70 3.88 -20.89
C ILE A 562 -18.97 4.74 -19.65
N SER A 563 -20.23 4.83 -19.21
CA SER A 563 -20.62 5.53 -17.99
C SER A 563 -19.94 4.96 -16.73
N TYR A 564 -19.85 3.62 -16.64
CA TYR A 564 -19.16 2.95 -15.54
C TYR A 564 -17.65 3.23 -15.53
N SER A 565 -17.01 3.16 -16.70
CA SER A 565 -15.59 3.45 -16.88
C SER A 565 -15.27 4.90 -16.51
N ALA A 566 -16.10 5.84 -16.97
CA ALA A 566 -15.99 7.26 -16.66
C ALA A 566 -16.15 7.55 -15.15
N ALA A 567 -17.11 6.90 -14.49
CA ALA A 567 -17.29 7.02 -13.05
C ALA A 567 -16.04 6.55 -12.30
N HIS A 568 -15.48 5.38 -12.65
CA HIS A 568 -14.25 4.85 -12.05
C HIS A 568 -13.06 5.78 -12.24
N ALA A 569 -12.85 6.27 -13.46
CA ALA A 569 -11.76 7.19 -13.81
C ALA A 569 -11.96 8.63 -13.29
N GLY A 570 -13.18 9.00 -12.87
CA GLY A 570 -13.48 10.35 -12.39
C GLY A 570 -13.51 11.40 -13.50
N CYS A 571 -13.82 11.01 -14.74
CA CYS A 571 -13.94 11.90 -15.90
C CYS A 571 -15.36 11.89 -16.48
N SER A 572 -15.61 12.68 -17.52
CA SER A 572 -16.88 12.63 -18.26
C SER A 572 -16.98 11.38 -19.15
N PRO A 573 -18.21 10.89 -19.45
CA PRO A 573 -18.42 9.82 -20.43
C PRO A 573 -17.83 10.13 -21.81
N SER A 574 -17.84 11.41 -22.23
CA SER A 574 -17.23 11.83 -23.50
C SER A 574 -15.71 11.69 -23.50
N GLU A 575 -15.02 12.07 -22.42
CA GLU A 575 -13.56 11.89 -22.28
C GLU A 575 -13.19 10.41 -22.21
N ALA A 576 -13.95 9.62 -21.46
CA ALA A 576 -13.77 8.18 -21.36
C ALA A 576 -13.90 7.50 -22.74
N ALA A 577 -14.96 7.82 -23.49
CA ALA A 577 -15.17 7.28 -24.83
C ALA A 577 -14.05 7.66 -25.80
N ALA A 578 -13.58 8.91 -25.75
CA ALA A 578 -12.47 9.37 -26.57
C ALA A 578 -11.17 8.61 -26.25
N ARG A 579 -10.84 8.45 -24.97
CA ARG A 579 -9.63 7.72 -24.56
C ARG A 579 -9.73 6.23 -24.89
N LEU A 580 -10.87 5.59 -24.62
CA LEU A 580 -11.09 4.17 -24.97
C LEU A 580 -11.02 3.94 -26.48
N THR A 581 -11.50 4.88 -27.31
CA THR A 581 -11.35 4.80 -28.77
C THR A 581 -9.88 4.82 -29.19
N GLN A 582 -9.07 5.70 -28.60
CA GLN A 582 -7.61 5.73 -28.84
C GLN A 582 -6.92 4.42 -28.45
N LEU A 583 -7.42 3.76 -27.40
CA LEU A 583 -6.94 2.45 -26.93
C LEU A 583 -7.49 1.26 -27.75
N GLY A 584 -8.18 1.50 -28.86
CA GLY A 584 -8.63 0.46 -29.78
C GLY A 584 -10.01 -0.14 -29.49
N TYR A 585 -10.75 0.38 -28.49
CA TYR A 585 -12.14 -0.06 -28.21
C TYR A 585 -13.13 0.61 -29.16
N ARG A 586 -14.24 -0.06 -29.47
CA ARG A 586 -15.27 0.45 -30.40
C ARG A 586 -16.46 1.02 -29.63
N MET A 587 -16.76 2.29 -29.88
CA MET A 587 -17.86 2.99 -29.21
C MET A 587 -19.14 3.02 -30.09
N PRO A 588 -20.35 3.06 -29.50
CA PRO A 588 -21.57 3.33 -30.24
C PRO A 588 -21.56 4.74 -30.87
N ASP A 589 -22.16 4.89 -32.05
CA ASP A 589 -22.33 6.20 -32.70
C ASP A 589 -23.50 6.98 -32.06
N ARG A 590 -23.20 7.69 -30.97
CA ARG A 590 -24.15 8.50 -30.17
C ARG A 590 -23.43 9.65 -29.48
N SER A 591 -24.18 10.68 -29.10
CA SER A 591 -23.68 11.75 -28.24
C SER A 591 -23.49 11.28 -26.80
N TYR A 592 -22.36 11.65 -26.21
CA TYR A 592 -22.01 11.34 -24.83
C TYR A 592 -22.17 12.57 -23.93
N ARG A 593 -22.47 12.32 -22.65
CA ARG A 593 -22.44 13.34 -21.61
C ARG A 593 -21.03 13.94 -21.52
N THR A 594 -20.95 15.27 -21.54
CA THR A 594 -19.68 16.04 -21.53
C THR A 594 -19.24 16.46 -20.13
N THR A 595 -20.11 16.33 -19.13
CA THR A 595 -19.81 16.62 -17.73
C THR A 595 -19.59 15.33 -16.93
N PRO A 596 -18.62 15.30 -16.01
CA PRO A 596 -18.47 14.18 -15.08
C PRO A 596 -19.74 13.88 -14.28
N TRP A 597 -19.85 12.65 -13.77
CA TRP A 597 -20.87 12.28 -12.80
C TRP A 597 -20.64 13.02 -11.48
N ALA A 598 -21.71 13.41 -10.78
CA ALA A 598 -21.58 13.94 -9.44
C ALA A 598 -20.91 12.89 -8.52
N PRO A 599 -20.10 13.27 -7.52
CA PRO A 599 -19.38 12.32 -6.67
C PRO A 599 -20.27 11.24 -6.05
N GLU A 600 -21.50 11.60 -5.65
CA GLU A 600 -22.47 10.70 -5.07
C GLU A 600 -23.02 9.70 -6.10
N ASP A 601 -23.24 10.13 -7.35
CA ASP A 601 -23.70 9.27 -8.44
C ASP A 601 -22.59 8.34 -8.93
N ALA A 602 -21.36 8.85 -9.03
CA ALA A 602 -20.19 8.05 -9.36
C ALA A 602 -20.00 6.93 -8.32
N GLN A 603 -20.23 7.19 -7.03
CA GLN A 603 -20.18 6.16 -5.99
C GLN A 603 -21.24 5.08 -6.17
N VAL A 604 -22.46 5.44 -6.60
CA VAL A 604 -23.50 4.47 -6.95
C VAL A 604 -23.05 3.59 -8.11
N LEU A 605 -22.55 4.19 -9.20
CA LEU A 605 -22.09 3.45 -10.37
C LEU A 605 -20.92 2.51 -10.04
N LYS A 606 -19.93 2.97 -9.27
CA LYS A 606 -18.80 2.13 -8.82
C LYS A 606 -19.24 0.95 -7.95
N ALA A 607 -20.29 1.16 -7.17
CA ALA A 607 -20.89 0.16 -6.30
C ALA A 607 -21.89 -0.73 -7.05
N LEU A 608 -21.97 -0.70 -8.38
CA LEU A 608 -22.86 -1.62 -9.07
C LEU A 608 -22.40 -3.06 -8.91
N TRP A 609 -21.10 -3.38 -9.00
CA TRP A 609 -20.57 -4.75 -8.84
C TRP A 609 -19.47 -4.80 -7.80
N PHE A 610 -19.36 -5.93 -7.09
CA PHE A 610 -18.48 -6.09 -5.93
C PHE A 610 -17.68 -7.38 -5.98
N ASP A 611 -16.73 -7.50 -5.06
CA ASP A 611 -15.93 -8.70 -4.88
C ASP A 611 -16.78 -9.93 -4.49
N GLY A 612 -16.41 -11.09 -5.03
CA GLY A 612 -17.05 -12.37 -4.75
C GLY A 612 -18.30 -12.68 -5.58
N GLU A 613 -18.81 -11.74 -6.39
CA GLU A 613 -19.87 -12.03 -7.35
C GLU A 613 -19.35 -12.87 -8.52
N LYS A 614 -20.15 -13.84 -8.97
CA LYS A 614 -19.82 -14.59 -10.19
C LYS A 614 -19.81 -13.63 -11.39
N PRO A 615 -18.76 -13.65 -12.22
CA PRO A 615 -18.72 -12.89 -13.46
C PRO A 615 -19.96 -13.17 -14.31
N ILE A 616 -20.63 -12.12 -14.75
CA ILE A 616 -21.71 -12.19 -15.75
C ILE A 616 -21.24 -11.54 -17.05
N SER A 617 -21.83 -11.95 -18.18
CA SER A 617 -21.51 -11.34 -19.47
C SER A 617 -21.93 -9.86 -19.49
N ALA A 618 -21.21 -9.04 -20.25
CA ALA A 618 -21.52 -7.62 -20.40
C ALA A 618 -22.98 -7.41 -20.90
N ASP A 619 -23.44 -8.29 -21.80
CA ASP A 619 -24.81 -8.29 -22.32
C ASP A 619 -25.87 -8.49 -21.24
N ARG A 620 -25.56 -9.17 -20.14
CA ARG A 620 -26.49 -9.30 -19.01
C ARG A 620 -26.25 -8.26 -17.92
N ALA A 621 -25.01 -7.78 -17.80
CA ALA A 621 -24.62 -6.83 -16.77
C ALA A 621 -25.28 -5.46 -16.94
N HIS A 622 -25.73 -5.08 -18.14
CA HIS A 622 -26.44 -3.83 -18.34
C HIS A 622 -27.88 -3.84 -17.76
N GLU A 623 -28.43 -5.01 -17.44
CA GLU A 623 -29.73 -5.17 -16.80
C GLU A 623 -29.57 -5.19 -15.27
N ILE A 624 -30.09 -4.17 -14.59
CA ILE A 624 -29.99 -4.03 -13.14
C ILE A 624 -31.28 -4.49 -12.48
N SER A 625 -31.18 -5.53 -11.65
CA SER A 625 -32.34 -6.12 -10.97
C SER A 625 -32.95 -5.20 -9.90
N THR A 626 -34.24 -5.40 -9.61
CA THR A 626 -34.95 -4.71 -8.52
C THR A 626 -34.22 -4.87 -7.19
N ALA A 627 -33.71 -6.07 -6.86
CA ALA A 627 -32.93 -6.30 -5.63
C ALA A 627 -31.69 -5.41 -5.56
N ARG A 628 -30.96 -5.23 -6.67
CA ARG A 628 -29.74 -4.42 -6.71
C ARG A 628 -30.07 -2.96 -6.47
N ILE A 629 -31.16 -2.48 -7.06
CA ILE A 629 -31.69 -1.13 -6.86
C ILE A 629 -32.13 -0.93 -5.41
N SER A 630 -32.91 -1.85 -4.83
CA SER A 630 -33.35 -1.79 -3.42
C SER A 630 -32.17 -1.73 -2.45
N TYR A 631 -31.17 -2.59 -2.67
CA TYR A 631 -29.95 -2.64 -1.85
C TYR A 631 -29.14 -1.34 -1.94
N LEU A 632 -28.93 -0.82 -3.15
CA LEU A 632 -28.18 0.43 -3.35
C LEU A 632 -28.94 1.64 -2.82
N ALA A 633 -30.27 1.70 -3.00
CA ALA A 633 -31.12 2.75 -2.44
C ALA A 633 -30.96 2.83 -0.92
N PHE A 634 -31.06 1.69 -0.23
CA PHE A 634 -30.87 1.63 1.22
C PHE A 634 -29.44 1.96 1.66
N THR A 635 -28.42 1.28 1.11
CA THR A 635 -27.02 1.45 1.55
C THR A 635 -26.43 2.83 1.22
N ARG A 636 -26.99 3.54 0.24
CA ARG A 636 -26.56 4.90 -0.16
C ARG A 636 -27.53 6.00 0.29
N GLY A 637 -28.62 5.66 0.98
CA GLY A 637 -29.61 6.64 1.45
C GLY A 637 -30.28 7.41 0.31
N ARG A 638 -30.56 6.74 -0.83
CA ARG A 638 -31.18 7.31 -2.03
C ARG A 638 -32.62 6.81 -2.16
N SER A 639 -33.49 7.60 -2.78
CA SER A 639 -34.81 7.10 -3.19
C SER A 639 -34.66 6.15 -4.39
N VAL A 640 -35.55 5.14 -4.48
CA VAL A 640 -35.55 4.18 -5.58
C VAL A 640 -35.77 4.87 -6.93
N GLY A 641 -36.67 5.85 -7.00
CA GLY A 641 -36.93 6.63 -8.22
C GLY A 641 -35.71 7.37 -8.73
N ALA A 642 -35.00 8.10 -7.86
CA ALA A 642 -33.79 8.83 -8.26
C ALA A 642 -32.67 7.88 -8.73
N LEU A 643 -32.58 6.69 -8.13
CA LEU A 643 -31.62 5.68 -8.55
C LEU A 643 -31.96 5.08 -9.92
N VAL A 644 -33.24 4.82 -10.19
CA VAL A 644 -33.70 4.35 -11.52
C VAL A 644 -33.40 5.38 -12.60
N GLU A 645 -33.69 6.66 -12.35
CA GLU A 645 -33.40 7.76 -13.29
C GLU A 645 -31.89 7.84 -13.60
N LEU A 646 -31.05 7.81 -12.56
CA LEU A 646 -29.59 7.81 -12.71
C LEU A 646 -29.10 6.62 -13.55
N LEU A 647 -29.57 5.41 -13.25
CA LEU A 647 -29.15 4.21 -13.95
C LEU A 647 -29.57 4.23 -15.43
N GLN A 648 -30.79 4.67 -15.73
CA GLN A 648 -31.28 4.83 -17.09
C GLN A 648 -30.49 5.90 -17.85
N GLU A 649 -30.18 7.04 -17.22
CA GLU A 649 -29.32 8.07 -17.80
C GLU A 649 -27.91 7.53 -18.12
N ALA A 650 -27.36 6.73 -17.23
CA ALA A 650 -26.06 6.08 -17.42
C ALA A 650 -26.09 4.95 -18.48
N GLY A 651 -27.26 4.58 -19.00
CA GLY A 651 -27.44 3.59 -20.07
C GLY A 651 -27.72 2.17 -19.57
N PHE A 652 -28.07 1.99 -18.30
CA PHE A 652 -28.51 0.72 -17.74
C PHE A 652 -30.01 0.49 -17.94
N ALA A 653 -30.39 -0.77 -18.15
CA ALA A 653 -31.77 -1.19 -18.19
C ALA A 653 -32.27 -1.50 -16.78
N THR A 654 -33.42 -0.95 -16.40
CA THR A 654 -34.07 -1.17 -15.09
C THR A 654 -35.52 -1.64 -15.29
N PRO A 655 -36.05 -2.56 -14.48
CA PRO A 655 -37.46 -2.95 -14.57
C PRO A 655 -38.41 -1.76 -14.32
N ALA A 656 -39.45 -1.63 -15.15
CA ALA A 656 -40.35 -0.46 -15.14
C ALA A 656 -41.11 -0.29 -13.81
N GLU A 657 -41.41 -1.39 -13.12
CA GLU A 657 -42.18 -1.39 -11.87
C GLU A 657 -41.33 -0.99 -10.65
N THR A 658 -39.99 -1.07 -10.75
CA THR A 658 -39.07 -0.81 -9.63
C THR A 658 -39.19 0.62 -9.10
N ALA A 659 -39.43 1.61 -9.97
CA ALA A 659 -39.52 3.02 -9.57
C ALA A 659 -40.65 3.30 -8.55
N ARG A 660 -41.63 2.41 -8.43
CA ARG A 660 -42.77 2.51 -7.50
C ARG A 660 -42.57 1.74 -6.19
N LEU A 661 -41.41 1.12 -6.00
CA LEU A 661 -41.12 0.32 -4.82
C LEU A 661 -41.01 1.22 -3.57
N ASP A 662 -41.74 0.84 -2.52
CA ASP A 662 -41.72 1.51 -1.23
C ASP A 662 -40.79 0.78 -0.24
N LEU A 663 -39.79 1.51 0.27
CA LEU A 663 -38.79 1.05 1.26
C LEU A 663 -39.06 1.61 2.68
N ALA A 664 -40.28 2.09 2.95
CA ALA A 664 -40.64 2.72 4.22
C ALA A 664 -41.15 1.75 5.30
N GLN A 665 -41.09 0.43 5.11
CA GLN A 665 -41.52 -0.51 6.15
C GLN A 665 -40.41 -0.65 7.20
N ASP A 666 -40.79 -0.66 8.49
CA ASP A 666 -39.85 -0.72 9.61
C ASP A 666 -38.83 -1.89 9.48
N ASP A 667 -39.32 -3.06 9.03
CA ASP A 667 -38.53 -4.28 8.86
C ASP A 667 -37.54 -4.21 7.67
N ASP A 668 -37.75 -3.31 6.68
CA ASP A 668 -36.86 -3.20 5.51
C ASP A 668 -35.44 -2.83 5.90
N SER A 669 -35.31 -1.99 6.93
CA SER A 669 -34.01 -1.59 7.46
C SER A 669 -33.21 -2.78 7.98
N ILE A 670 -33.88 -3.78 8.56
CA ILE A 670 -33.26 -5.01 9.06
C ILE A 670 -32.96 -5.94 7.89
N LEU A 671 -33.91 -6.14 6.97
CA LEU A 671 -33.74 -7.00 5.79
C LEU A 671 -32.57 -6.56 4.91
N LEU A 672 -32.41 -5.25 4.69
CA LEU A 672 -31.38 -4.69 3.82
C LEU A 672 -30.06 -4.38 4.53
N SER A 673 -30.03 -4.45 5.87
CA SER A 673 -28.78 -4.33 6.67
C SER A 673 -27.92 -5.60 6.65
N ASP A 674 -28.54 -6.75 6.42
CA ASP A 674 -27.84 -8.02 6.26
C ASP A 674 -27.27 -8.13 4.84
N ASP A 675 -26.17 -8.86 4.71
CA ASP A 675 -25.48 -9.03 3.42
C ASP A 675 -26.15 -10.13 2.58
N LEU A 676 -27.36 -9.85 2.11
CA LEU A 676 -28.14 -10.75 1.29
C LEU A 676 -27.62 -10.79 -0.15
N PRO A 677 -27.59 -11.97 -0.80
CA PRO A 677 -27.27 -12.04 -2.22
C PRO A 677 -28.37 -11.39 -3.06
N VAL A 678 -27.96 -10.53 -3.98
CA VAL A 678 -28.87 -9.70 -4.78
C VAL A 678 -29.40 -10.43 -6.03
N ASP A 679 -28.54 -11.16 -6.76
CA ASP A 679 -28.89 -11.78 -8.05
C ASP A 679 -28.87 -13.32 -8.04
N ARG A 680 -28.91 -13.91 -6.84
CA ARG A 680 -29.09 -15.35 -6.64
C ARG A 680 -30.01 -15.59 -5.44
N PRO A 681 -30.57 -16.81 -5.29
CA PRO A 681 -31.43 -17.13 -4.15
C PRO A 681 -30.76 -16.83 -2.81
N VAL A 682 -31.52 -16.25 -1.89
CA VAL A 682 -31.13 -16.09 -0.48
C VAL A 682 -30.97 -17.50 0.13
N PRO A 683 -29.84 -17.81 0.78
CA PRO A 683 -29.65 -19.12 1.40
C PRO A 683 -30.70 -19.41 2.46
N ARG A 684 -31.13 -20.67 2.54
CA ARG A 684 -32.17 -21.14 3.45
C ARG A 684 -31.89 -20.76 4.91
N GLY A 685 -30.66 -20.98 5.37
CA GLY A 685 -30.23 -20.60 6.72
C GLY A 685 -30.30 -19.09 6.99
N GLN A 686 -29.93 -18.25 6.01
CA GLN A 686 -29.96 -16.81 6.16
C GLN A 686 -31.40 -16.27 6.21
N LEU A 687 -32.29 -16.81 5.37
CA LEU A 687 -33.72 -16.50 5.40
C LEU A 687 -34.36 -16.89 6.73
N ALA A 688 -34.09 -18.10 7.22
CA ALA A 688 -34.62 -18.57 8.50
C ALA A 688 -34.05 -17.76 9.69
N ALA A 689 -32.78 -17.35 9.62
CA ALA A 689 -32.15 -16.51 10.63
C ALA A 689 -32.76 -15.09 10.68
N LEU A 690 -33.09 -14.52 9.52
CA LEU A 690 -33.83 -13.26 9.42
C LEU A 690 -35.24 -13.39 10.03
N ALA A 691 -35.97 -14.44 9.69
CA ALA A 691 -37.30 -14.73 10.25
C ALA A 691 -37.26 -14.84 11.78
N LEU A 692 -36.28 -15.58 12.32
CA LEU A 692 -36.06 -15.72 13.75
C LEU A 692 -35.75 -14.37 14.44
N ARG A 693 -34.92 -13.52 13.82
CA ARG A 693 -34.56 -12.19 14.35
C ARG A 693 -35.72 -11.21 14.35
N LEU A 694 -36.55 -11.24 13.30
CA LEU A 694 -37.73 -10.39 13.17
C LEU A 694 -38.91 -10.89 14.01
N GLY A 695 -38.85 -12.14 14.50
CA GLY A 695 -39.98 -12.77 15.18
C GLY A 695 -41.16 -13.02 14.23
N ARG A 696 -40.89 -13.24 12.94
CA ARG A 696 -41.88 -13.39 11.87
C ARG A 696 -41.82 -14.79 11.25
N PRO A 697 -42.92 -15.30 10.66
CA PRO A 697 -42.88 -16.52 9.86
C PRO A 697 -41.95 -16.37 8.65
N VAL A 698 -41.26 -17.46 8.28
CA VAL A 698 -40.37 -17.52 7.10
C VAL A 698 -41.08 -17.07 5.82
N SER A 699 -42.36 -17.43 5.66
CA SER A 699 -43.18 -17.05 4.51
C SER A 699 -43.42 -15.54 4.40
N GLU A 700 -43.64 -14.85 5.50
CA GLU A 700 -43.87 -13.39 5.54
C GLU A 700 -42.58 -12.64 5.14
N VAL A 701 -41.44 -13.06 5.71
CA VAL A 701 -40.13 -12.51 5.35
C VAL A 701 -39.79 -12.80 3.89
N ALA A 702 -40.06 -14.01 3.40
CA ALA A 702 -39.82 -14.38 2.01
C ALA A 702 -40.68 -13.56 1.04
N GLN A 703 -41.95 -13.31 1.37
CA GLN A 703 -42.83 -12.46 0.58
C GLN A 703 -42.32 -11.01 0.51
N ARG A 704 -41.86 -10.46 1.64
CA ARG A 704 -41.29 -9.11 1.65
C ARG A 704 -40.00 -9.03 0.85
N LEU A 705 -39.08 -9.98 1.00
CA LEU A 705 -37.87 -10.05 0.19
C LEU A 705 -38.16 -10.17 -1.32
N THR A 706 -39.17 -10.96 -1.70
CA THR A 706 -39.63 -11.06 -3.09
C THR A 706 -40.14 -9.72 -3.61
N THR A 707 -40.88 -8.98 -2.79
CA THR A 707 -41.36 -7.61 -3.12
C THR A 707 -40.18 -6.65 -3.34
N LEU A 708 -39.14 -6.76 -2.51
CA LEU A 708 -37.89 -6.01 -2.66
C LEU A 708 -37.02 -6.47 -3.84
N GLY A 709 -37.45 -7.52 -4.57
CA GLY A 709 -36.80 -8.05 -5.76
C GLY A 709 -35.81 -9.20 -5.50
N PHE A 710 -35.60 -9.60 -4.24
CA PHE A 710 -34.69 -10.69 -3.90
C PHE A 710 -35.29 -12.04 -4.27
N ARG A 711 -34.44 -12.96 -4.72
CA ARG A 711 -34.84 -14.34 -5.00
C ARG A 711 -34.84 -15.12 -3.69
N VAL A 712 -35.95 -15.77 -3.37
CA VAL A 712 -36.08 -16.64 -2.18
C VAL A 712 -35.97 -18.11 -2.59
N PRO A 713 -35.51 -19.00 -1.69
CA PRO A 713 -35.37 -20.42 -2.01
C PRO A 713 -36.74 -21.09 -2.14
N ASP A 714 -36.84 -22.06 -3.06
CA ASP A 714 -38.01 -22.92 -3.24
C ASP A 714 -37.57 -24.39 -3.15
N PRO A 715 -38.11 -25.22 -2.24
CA PRO A 715 -39.07 -24.86 -1.19
C PRO A 715 -38.48 -23.96 -0.10
N LEU A 716 -39.36 -23.22 0.59
CA LEU A 716 -39.01 -22.40 1.76
C LEU A 716 -38.50 -23.30 2.92
N PRO A 717 -37.52 -22.83 3.71
CA PRO A 717 -36.99 -23.61 4.82
C PRO A 717 -37.94 -23.69 6.01
N ASP A 718 -37.83 -24.78 6.77
CA ASP A 718 -38.49 -24.90 8.06
C ASP A 718 -37.95 -23.88 9.06
N ALA A 719 -38.82 -23.32 9.90
CA ALA A 719 -38.46 -22.31 10.89
C ALA A 719 -37.41 -22.81 11.93
N GLY A 720 -37.31 -24.13 12.11
CA GLY A 720 -36.38 -24.77 13.05
C GLY A 720 -35.01 -25.14 12.47
N ILE A 721 -34.73 -24.86 11.18
CA ILE A 721 -33.46 -25.23 10.54
C ILE A 721 -32.25 -24.51 11.14
N VAL A 722 -32.48 -23.33 11.73
CA VAL A 722 -31.46 -22.53 12.43
C VAL A 722 -31.83 -22.32 13.89
N THR A 723 -30.84 -22.41 14.76
CA THR A 723 -30.92 -22.03 16.18
C THR A 723 -30.57 -20.54 16.36
N ALA A 724 -30.83 -20.00 17.55
CA ALA A 724 -30.39 -18.64 17.88
C ALA A 724 -28.87 -18.45 17.78
N ALA A 725 -28.07 -19.51 18.05
CA ALA A 725 -26.62 -19.49 17.88
C ALA A 725 -26.24 -19.49 16.39
N ASP A 726 -26.91 -20.27 15.54
CA ASP A 726 -26.69 -20.24 14.09
C ASP A 726 -27.07 -18.89 13.49
N ALA A 727 -28.12 -18.24 14.00
CA ALA A 727 -28.53 -16.91 13.54
C ALA A 727 -27.46 -15.84 13.76
N GLU A 728 -26.56 -16.00 14.74
CA GLU A 728 -25.41 -15.10 14.94
C GLU A 728 -24.36 -15.21 13.84
N LEU A 729 -24.21 -16.38 13.22
CA LEU A 729 -23.27 -16.62 12.13
C LEU A 729 -23.61 -15.76 10.91
N PHE A 730 -24.90 -15.58 10.62
CA PHE A 730 -25.41 -14.79 9.50
C PHE A 730 -25.43 -13.28 9.77
N LYS A 731 -25.13 -12.82 10.99
CA LYS A 731 -25.11 -11.37 11.30
C LYS A 731 -23.88 -10.68 10.74
N ASN A 732 -24.09 -9.46 10.26
CA ASN A 732 -23.03 -8.58 9.80
C ASN A 732 -22.32 -7.87 10.98
N ARG A 733 -21.67 -8.62 11.88
CA ARG A 733 -21.06 -8.08 13.12
C ARG A 733 -19.74 -7.33 12.88
N ARG A 734 -19.10 -7.51 11.73
CA ARG A 734 -17.86 -6.84 11.36
C ARG A 734 -17.96 -6.49 9.87
N ARG A 735 -17.87 -5.21 9.53
CA ARG A 735 -17.50 -4.76 8.17
C ARG A 735 -16.03 -5.14 7.87
N VAL A 736 -15.66 -6.38 8.12
CA VAL A 736 -14.32 -6.92 7.90
C VAL A 736 -14.44 -7.84 6.70
N SER A 737 -13.77 -7.45 5.63
CA SER A 737 -13.64 -8.13 4.33
C SER A 737 -14.89 -8.13 3.45
N GLY A 738 -14.74 -7.65 2.21
CA GLY A 738 -15.77 -7.51 1.18
C GLY A 738 -16.25 -8.84 0.56
N ALA A 739 -16.34 -9.92 1.35
CA ALA A 739 -16.81 -11.23 0.91
C ALA A 739 -18.24 -11.51 1.41
N ARG A 740 -19.16 -11.70 0.46
CA ARG A 740 -20.56 -12.07 0.70
C ARG A 740 -20.71 -13.48 1.25
N TRP A 741 -21.81 -13.71 1.97
CA TRP A 741 -22.18 -15.06 2.41
C TRP A 741 -22.29 -16.02 1.20
N PRO A 742 -21.71 -17.24 1.23
CA PRO A 742 -21.64 -18.15 0.07
C PRO A 742 -23.00 -18.62 -0.45
N ALA A 743 -23.04 -19.10 -1.70
CA ALA A 743 -24.23 -19.75 -2.25
C ALA A 743 -24.40 -21.13 -1.62
N GLU A 744 -25.64 -21.51 -1.36
CA GLU A 744 -25.98 -22.85 -0.84
C GLU A 744 -25.79 -23.95 -1.89
N GLU A 745 -26.01 -23.63 -3.17
CA GLU A 745 -25.86 -24.57 -4.30
C GLU A 745 -24.39 -24.90 -4.61
N GLU A 746 -23.45 -24.09 -4.11
CA GLU A 746 -22.03 -24.29 -4.36
C GLU A 746 -21.38 -25.02 -3.19
N PRO A 747 -20.54 -26.04 -3.46
CA PRO A 747 -19.67 -26.61 -2.43
C PRO A 747 -18.85 -25.52 -1.75
N LEU A 748 -18.90 -25.49 -0.42
CA LEU A 748 -18.05 -24.66 0.42
C LEU A 748 -16.65 -25.25 0.39
N ASP A 749 -15.74 -24.54 -0.26
CA ASP A 749 -14.34 -24.91 -0.34
C ASP A 749 -13.56 -24.46 0.90
N VAL A 750 -12.31 -24.92 0.97
CA VAL A 750 -11.40 -24.61 2.07
C VAL A 750 -11.18 -23.09 2.26
N PHE A 751 -11.20 -22.29 1.19
CA PHE A 751 -11.06 -20.83 1.23
C PHE A 751 -12.28 -20.15 1.87
N THR A 752 -13.49 -20.57 1.49
CA THR A 752 -14.74 -20.05 2.04
C THR A 752 -14.87 -20.42 3.52
N LEU A 753 -14.51 -21.67 3.88
CA LEU A 753 -14.51 -22.11 5.28
C LEU A 753 -13.55 -21.28 6.14
N ARG A 754 -12.36 -20.95 5.63
CA ARG A 754 -11.42 -20.03 6.33
C ARG A 754 -12.09 -18.71 6.67
N GLN A 755 -12.71 -18.06 5.68
CA GLN A 755 -13.37 -16.76 5.85
C GLN A 755 -14.52 -16.85 6.86
N LEU A 756 -15.26 -17.96 6.89
CA LEU A 756 -16.34 -18.18 7.85
C LEU A 756 -15.81 -18.41 9.27
N VAL A 757 -14.70 -19.14 9.45
CA VAL A 757 -14.06 -19.34 10.76
C VAL A 757 -13.60 -18.01 11.36
N GLU A 758 -13.06 -17.09 10.56
CA GLU A 758 -12.65 -15.75 11.04
C GLU A 758 -13.82 -14.91 11.61
N ARG A 759 -15.06 -15.26 11.27
CA ARG A 759 -16.30 -14.57 11.72
C ARG A 759 -16.87 -15.15 13.01
N THR A 760 -16.42 -16.32 13.45
CA THR A 760 -16.97 -17.04 14.60
C THR A 760 -15.88 -17.49 15.58
N THR A 761 -16.27 -17.83 16.80
CA THR A 761 -15.41 -18.52 17.77
C THR A 761 -15.68 -20.03 17.79
N THR A 762 -16.61 -20.51 16.94
CA THR A 762 -16.97 -21.93 16.82
C THR A 762 -15.83 -22.72 16.17
N PRO A 763 -15.43 -23.88 16.72
CA PRO A 763 -14.46 -24.78 16.08
C PRO A 763 -14.91 -25.20 14.68
N LEU A 764 -13.95 -25.41 13.76
CA LEU A 764 -14.25 -25.71 12.35
C LEU A 764 -15.10 -26.97 12.17
N GLY A 765 -14.84 -28.03 12.94
CA GLY A 765 -15.63 -29.26 12.90
C GLY A 765 -17.11 -29.04 13.25
N ASP A 766 -17.38 -28.26 14.30
CA ASP A 766 -18.75 -27.91 14.69
C ASP A 766 -19.42 -27.00 13.66
N LEU A 767 -18.67 -26.02 13.12
CA LEU A 767 -19.16 -25.11 12.09
C LEU A 767 -19.57 -25.86 10.82
N THR A 768 -18.71 -26.74 10.31
CA THR A 768 -19.01 -27.56 9.13
C THR A 768 -20.19 -28.48 9.38
N GLY A 769 -20.27 -29.13 10.55
CA GLY A 769 -21.43 -29.93 10.94
C GLY A 769 -22.75 -29.13 10.95
N ARG A 770 -22.74 -27.91 11.50
CA ARG A 770 -23.91 -27.01 11.48
C ARG A 770 -24.28 -26.56 10.06
N LEU A 771 -23.30 -26.19 9.23
CA LEU A 771 -23.53 -25.77 7.84
C LEU A 771 -24.12 -26.91 7.00
N THR A 772 -23.62 -28.14 7.17
CA THR A 772 -24.20 -29.34 6.54
C THR A 772 -25.65 -29.57 6.97
N ALA A 773 -25.96 -29.41 8.26
CA ALA A 773 -27.33 -29.55 8.76
C ALA A 773 -28.31 -28.48 8.21
N ILE A 774 -27.78 -27.31 7.83
CA ILE A 774 -28.53 -26.22 7.21
C ILE A 774 -28.71 -26.43 5.69
N GLY A 775 -27.96 -27.36 5.08
CA GLY A 775 -28.07 -27.73 3.66
C GLY A 775 -26.86 -27.39 2.80
N TYR A 776 -25.77 -26.88 3.36
CA TYR A 776 -24.54 -26.62 2.60
C TYR A 776 -23.79 -27.91 2.30
N HIS A 777 -23.24 -28.00 1.09
CA HIS A 777 -22.27 -29.03 0.74
C HIS A 777 -20.87 -28.59 1.15
N ILE A 778 -20.16 -29.38 1.96
CA ILE A 778 -18.77 -29.12 2.34
C ILE A 778 -17.87 -29.85 1.36
N ALA A 779 -17.03 -29.12 0.61
CA ALA A 779 -16.16 -29.73 -0.41
C ALA A 779 -14.98 -30.50 0.20
N PRO A 780 -14.27 -29.99 1.22
CA PRO A 780 -13.20 -30.75 1.85
C PRO A 780 -13.73 -31.97 2.60
N ASP A 781 -12.98 -33.06 2.56
CA ASP A 781 -13.22 -34.27 3.34
C ASP A 781 -13.25 -33.93 4.84
N PRO A 782 -14.37 -34.20 5.55
CA PRO A 782 -14.49 -33.90 6.97
C PRO A 782 -13.39 -34.52 7.84
N ALA A 783 -12.81 -35.64 7.43
CA ALA A 783 -11.70 -36.28 8.16
C ALA A 783 -10.43 -35.41 8.18
N LEU A 784 -10.21 -34.61 7.14
CA LEU A 784 -9.08 -33.67 7.07
C LEU A 784 -9.32 -32.41 7.91
N LEU A 785 -10.57 -32.10 8.25
CA LEU A 785 -10.93 -30.89 9.00
C LEU A 785 -10.97 -31.10 10.53
N GLN A 786 -10.83 -32.34 11.01
CA GLN A 786 -10.84 -32.65 12.43
C GLN A 786 -9.61 -32.08 13.14
N GLY A 787 -9.83 -31.34 14.23
CA GLY A 787 -8.74 -30.74 15.02
C GLY A 787 -8.04 -29.55 14.37
N VAL A 788 -8.51 -29.09 13.20
CA VAL A 788 -7.94 -27.92 12.50
C VAL A 788 -8.30 -26.64 13.25
N GLY A 789 -7.29 -25.96 13.78
CA GLY A 789 -7.40 -24.67 14.49
C GLY A 789 -6.88 -23.50 13.65
N ALA A 790 -5.86 -22.79 14.16
CA ALA A 790 -5.24 -21.64 13.50
C ALA A 790 -4.53 -21.95 12.15
N GLU A 791 -4.33 -23.23 11.84
CA GLU A 791 -3.70 -23.69 10.60
C GLU A 791 -4.50 -23.30 9.35
N LEU A 792 -5.83 -23.19 9.46
CA LEU A 792 -6.68 -22.79 8.34
C LEU A 792 -6.60 -21.27 8.07
N THR A 793 -6.44 -20.44 9.10
CA THR A 793 -6.51 -18.96 9.00
C THR A 793 -5.24 -18.31 8.48
N THR A 794 -4.16 -19.07 8.26
CA THR A 794 -2.88 -18.57 7.75
C THR A 794 -2.75 -18.63 6.21
N ALA A 795 -3.85 -18.93 5.50
CA ALA A 795 -3.86 -19.38 4.09
C ALA A 795 -3.47 -18.36 2.99
N PRO A 796 -3.09 -18.82 1.77
CA PRO A 796 -2.55 -17.95 0.73
C PRO A 796 -3.66 -17.05 0.17
N ASN A 797 -3.28 -15.89 -0.36
CA ASN A 797 -4.15 -15.08 -1.22
C ASN A 797 -4.22 -15.68 -2.65
N ARG A 798 -4.40 -17.00 -2.76
CA ARG A 798 -4.53 -17.68 -4.04
C ARG A 798 -5.94 -17.48 -4.60
N SER A 799 -6.04 -17.27 -5.91
CA SER A 799 -7.33 -17.31 -6.60
C SER A 799 -7.93 -18.71 -6.54
N ARG A 800 -9.22 -18.81 -6.18
CA ARG A 800 -10.01 -20.07 -6.12
C ARG A 800 -9.94 -20.93 -7.41
N LYS A 801 -9.52 -20.34 -8.54
CA LYS A 801 -9.57 -20.94 -9.88
C LYS A 801 -8.21 -21.32 -10.47
N GLU A 802 -7.11 -21.05 -9.78
CA GLU A 802 -5.78 -21.37 -10.32
C GLU A 802 -5.36 -22.77 -9.86
N PRO A 803 -5.15 -23.72 -10.78
CA PRO A 803 -4.80 -25.09 -10.42
C PRO A 803 -3.37 -25.17 -9.88
N ILE A 804 -3.15 -26.04 -8.89
CA ILE A 804 -1.83 -26.20 -8.25
C ILE A 804 -0.87 -26.86 -9.23
N THR A 805 0.22 -26.17 -9.53
CA THR A 805 1.17 -26.55 -10.58
C THR A 805 1.98 -27.78 -10.20
N LYS A 806 2.49 -28.51 -11.20
CA LYS A 806 3.35 -29.68 -10.97
C LYS A 806 4.61 -29.35 -10.17
N GLU A 807 5.18 -28.15 -10.34
CA GLU A 807 6.34 -27.68 -9.57
C GLU A 807 6.00 -27.42 -8.09
N GLU A 808 4.84 -26.80 -7.81
CA GLU A 808 4.35 -26.58 -6.43
C GLU A 808 4.06 -27.91 -5.73
N LEU A 809 3.43 -28.85 -6.42
CA LEU A 809 3.13 -30.19 -5.90
C LEU A 809 4.42 -30.94 -5.53
N TYR A 810 5.40 -30.95 -6.45
CA TYR A 810 6.69 -31.58 -6.20
C TYR A 810 7.44 -30.92 -5.03
N ALA A 811 7.58 -29.59 -5.04
CA ALA A 811 8.27 -28.88 -3.96
C ALA A 811 7.60 -29.11 -2.60
N THR A 812 6.28 -29.14 -2.57
CA THR A 812 5.49 -29.41 -1.36
C THR A 812 5.74 -30.82 -0.83
N ALA A 813 5.67 -31.83 -1.71
CA ALA A 813 5.90 -33.23 -1.35
C ALA A 813 7.28 -33.43 -0.72
N GLN A 814 8.32 -32.85 -1.32
CA GLN A 814 9.68 -32.91 -0.78
C GLN A 814 9.82 -32.20 0.58
N LEU A 815 9.16 -31.04 0.75
CA LEU A 815 9.22 -30.28 2.01
C LEU A 815 8.55 -31.00 3.19
N ILE A 816 7.51 -31.79 2.95
CA ILE A 816 6.85 -32.59 4.00
C ILE A 816 7.31 -34.04 4.06
N ASP A 817 8.31 -34.43 3.26
CA ASP A 817 8.86 -35.79 3.20
C ASP A 817 7.78 -36.83 2.80
N SER A 818 7.06 -36.54 1.71
CA SER A 818 5.95 -37.34 1.18
C SER A 818 6.09 -37.57 -0.32
N ASN A 819 5.32 -38.51 -0.87
CA ASN A 819 5.19 -38.64 -2.32
C ASN A 819 4.29 -37.54 -2.90
N VAL A 820 4.57 -37.10 -4.13
CA VAL A 820 3.73 -36.14 -4.86
C VAL A 820 2.30 -36.65 -5.03
N ASP A 821 2.12 -37.96 -5.27
CA ASP A 821 0.79 -38.55 -5.44
C ASP A 821 -0.04 -38.48 -4.13
N ASP A 822 0.60 -38.55 -2.96
CA ASP A 822 -0.08 -38.37 -1.66
C ASP A 822 -0.53 -36.92 -1.44
N VAL A 823 0.30 -35.95 -1.87
CA VAL A 823 -0.03 -34.52 -1.83
C VAL A 823 -1.18 -34.21 -2.78
N VAL A 824 -1.16 -34.78 -3.98
CA VAL A 824 -2.26 -34.69 -4.97
C VAL A 824 -3.56 -35.24 -4.39
N ASP A 825 -3.55 -36.41 -3.76
CA ASP A 825 -4.73 -36.98 -3.09
C ASP A 825 -5.23 -36.05 -1.97
N GLY A 826 -4.33 -35.60 -1.09
CA GLY A 826 -4.65 -34.73 0.03
C GLY A 826 -5.30 -33.41 -0.40
N LEU A 827 -4.71 -32.72 -1.40
CA LEU A 827 -5.25 -31.45 -1.91
C LEU A 827 -6.56 -31.64 -2.67
N SER A 828 -6.69 -32.73 -3.45
CA SER A 828 -7.94 -33.08 -4.12
C SER A 828 -9.06 -33.35 -3.11
N ARG A 829 -8.75 -34.02 -2.00
CA ARG A 829 -9.67 -34.23 -0.87
C ARG A 829 -9.98 -32.96 -0.10
N LEU A 830 -9.18 -31.90 -0.22
CA LEU A 830 -9.54 -30.54 0.23
C LEU A 830 -10.43 -29.79 -0.77
N GLY A 831 -10.76 -30.39 -1.92
CA GLY A 831 -11.58 -29.80 -2.96
C GLY A 831 -10.82 -28.81 -3.85
N LEU A 832 -9.49 -28.92 -3.93
CA LEU A 832 -8.64 -28.06 -4.75
C LEU A 832 -8.41 -28.69 -6.13
N GLU A 833 -8.34 -27.84 -7.15
CA GLU A 833 -7.92 -28.27 -8.49
C GLU A 833 -6.38 -28.37 -8.54
N VAL A 834 -5.89 -29.51 -8.99
CA VAL A 834 -4.46 -29.83 -9.12
C VAL A 834 -4.14 -30.14 -10.58
N GLU A 835 -3.03 -29.63 -11.09
CA GLU A 835 -2.59 -29.95 -12.45
C GLU A 835 -2.16 -31.42 -12.53
N PRO A 836 -2.45 -32.12 -13.65
CA PRO A 836 -1.93 -33.46 -13.85
C PRO A 836 -0.42 -33.40 -13.98
N ILE A 837 0.28 -34.36 -13.36
CA ILE A 837 1.74 -34.49 -13.47
C ILE A 837 2.07 -35.19 -14.79
N PRO A 838 2.64 -34.49 -15.80
CA PRO A 838 2.90 -35.08 -17.10
C PRO A 838 4.04 -36.11 -17.04
N ASP A 839 4.02 -37.10 -17.95
CA ASP A 839 5.07 -38.14 -18.03
C ASP A 839 6.47 -37.55 -18.22
N GLU A 840 6.58 -36.46 -19.00
CA GLU A 840 7.84 -35.71 -19.17
C GLU A 840 8.40 -35.20 -17.83
N PHE A 841 7.54 -34.78 -16.90
CA PHE A 841 7.96 -34.28 -15.59
C PHE A 841 8.31 -35.44 -14.66
N ARG A 842 7.62 -36.58 -14.77
CA ARG A 842 8.00 -37.81 -14.06
C ARG A 842 9.36 -38.34 -14.54
N ALA A 843 9.63 -38.27 -15.84
CA ALA A 843 10.93 -38.61 -16.40
C ALA A 843 12.04 -37.65 -15.91
N ASP A 844 11.75 -36.34 -15.86
CA ASP A 844 12.65 -35.33 -15.30
C ASP A 844 12.99 -35.60 -13.82
N ILE A 845 11.99 -35.98 -13.00
CA ILE A 845 12.20 -36.42 -11.61
C ILE A 845 13.06 -37.69 -11.54
N ALA A 846 12.80 -38.68 -12.40
CA ALA A 846 13.56 -39.93 -12.41
C ALA A 846 15.03 -39.70 -12.80
N ALA A 847 15.31 -38.79 -13.75
CA ALA A 847 16.67 -38.39 -14.09
C ALA A 847 17.35 -37.62 -12.94
N GLU A 848 16.61 -36.75 -12.25
CA GLU A 848 17.06 -36.07 -11.02
C GLU A 848 17.45 -37.08 -9.92
N GLU A 849 16.68 -38.16 -9.73
CA GLU A 849 16.99 -39.24 -8.78
C GLU A 849 18.28 -39.99 -9.13
N VAL A 850 18.55 -40.29 -10.41
CA VAL A 850 19.79 -40.94 -10.83
C VAL A 850 21.01 -40.08 -10.50
N LEU A 851 20.95 -38.77 -10.76
CA LEU A 851 22.05 -37.87 -10.40
C LEU A 851 22.23 -37.78 -8.88
N ALA A 852 21.11 -37.73 -8.15
CA ALA A 852 21.11 -37.71 -6.70
C ALA A 852 21.76 -38.98 -6.13
N GLU A 853 21.46 -40.15 -6.67
CA GLU A 853 22.08 -41.42 -6.28
C GLU A 853 23.59 -41.41 -6.52
N VAL A 854 24.06 -40.93 -7.68
CA VAL A 854 25.51 -40.88 -7.98
C VAL A 854 26.27 -39.89 -7.09
N LEU A 855 25.63 -38.79 -6.68
CA LEU A 855 26.25 -37.76 -5.83
C LEU A 855 26.11 -38.05 -4.32
N ASP A 856 25.22 -38.96 -3.92
CA ASP A 856 25.01 -39.31 -2.52
C ASP A 856 26.18 -40.17 -2.00
N PRO A 857 26.97 -39.68 -1.01
CA PRO A 857 28.11 -40.42 -0.48
C PRO A 857 27.73 -41.71 0.27
N TYR A 858 26.44 -41.92 0.56
CA TYR A 858 25.94 -43.11 1.24
C TYR A 858 25.49 -44.22 0.28
N THR A 859 25.44 -43.95 -1.03
CA THR A 859 25.15 -44.97 -2.04
C THR A 859 26.46 -45.58 -2.57
N SER A 860 26.36 -46.76 -3.18
CA SER A 860 27.46 -47.36 -3.94
C SER A 860 27.40 -47.02 -5.44
N ALA A 861 26.52 -46.10 -5.84
CA ALA A 861 26.31 -45.78 -7.24
C ALA A 861 27.50 -44.97 -7.77
N THR A 862 28.02 -45.36 -8.92
CA THR A 862 29.06 -44.64 -9.66
C THR A 862 28.52 -44.21 -11.01
N ALA A 863 29.11 -43.15 -11.58
CA ALA A 863 28.72 -42.69 -12.91
C ALA A 863 28.81 -43.83 -13.94
N GLU A 864 29.89 -44.63 -13.89
CA GLU A 864 30.10 -45.78 -14.77
C GLU A 864 29.02 -46.85 -14.59
N SER A 865 28.65 -47.17 -13.35
CA SER A 865 27.62 -48.18 -13.06
C SER A 865 26.21 -47.77 -13.48
N MET A 866 25.94 -46.46 -13.57
CA MET A 866 24.59 -45.95 -13.84
C MET A 866 24.35 -45.61 -15.31
N THR A 867 25.37 -45.61 -16.17
CA THR A 867 25.26 -45.26 -17.62
C THR A 867 24.19 -46.02 -18.44
N GLN A 868 23.68 -47.14 -17.94
CA GLN A 868 22.62 -47.94 -18.58
C GLN A 868 21.30 -47.96 -17.79
N ASP A 869 21.16 -47.12 -16.76
CA ASP A 869 19.92 -47.03 -15.98
C ASP A 869 18.76 -46.56 -16.88
N SER A 870 17.65 -47.27 -16.81
CA SER A 870 16.45 -46.99 -17.60
C SER A 870 15.81 -45.62 -17.31
N ARG A 871 16.18 -44.98 -16.20
CA ARG A 871 15.73 -43.64 -15.80
C ARG A 871 16.54 -42.51 -16.45
N ILE A 872 17.65 -42.81 -17.13
CA ILE A 872 18.43 -41.81 -17.88
C ILE A 872 17.60 -41.29 -19.06
N GLY A 873 17.45 -39.97 -19.13
CA GLY A 873 16.68 -39.29 -20.16
C GLY A 873 16.93 -37.77 -20.16
N PRO A 874 16.02 -36.98 -20.76
CA PRO A 874 16.10 -35.53 -20.71
C PRO A 874 15.99 -35.01 -19.26
N ILE A 875 16.80 -34.02 -18.91
CA ILE A 875 16.76 -33.35 -17.61
C ILE A 875 16.74 -31.83 -17.77
N SER A 876 15.89 -31.18 -16.98
CA SER A 876 15.64 -29.74 -17.05
C SER A 876 16.69 -28.93 -16.26
N LEU A 877 16.88 -27.65 -16.64
CA LEU A 877 17.75 -26.75 -15.87
C LEU A 877 17.35 -26.65 -14.38
N PRO A 878 16.05 -26.53 -14.01
CA PRO A 878 15.65 -26.50 -12.61
C PRO A 878 15.95 -27.81 -11.86
N ALA A 879 15.86 -28.97 -12.52
CA ALA A 879 16.21 -30.26 -11.93
C ALA A 879 17.73 -30.36 -11.67
N LEU A 880 18.57 -29.99 -12.65
CA LEU A 880 20.03 -29.91 -12.45
C LEU A 880 20.41 -28.97 -11.30
N ALA A 881 19.80 -27.79 -11.23
CA ALA A 881 20.03 -26.83 -10.16
C ALA A 881 19.55 -27.35 -8.79
N SER A 882 18.41 -28.03 -8.73
CA SER A 882 17.91 -28.70 -7.51
C SER A 882 18.93 -29.71 -6.98
N VAL A 883 19.45 -30.58 -7.86
CA VAL A 883 20.47 -31.59 -7.51
C VAL A 883 21.76 -30.92 -7.02
N ALA A 884 22.29 -29.96 -7.78
CA ALA A 884 23.50 -29.22 -7.40
C ALA A 884 23.36 -28.60 -6.01
N MET A 885 22.23 -27.96 -5.75
CA MET A 885 21.95 -27.35 -4.45
C MET A 885 21.78 -28.36 -3.33
N ARG A 886 21.20 -29.54 -3.61
CA ARG A 886 20.99 -30.61 -2.62
C ARG A 886 22.32 -31.24 -2.18
N TYR A 887 23.23 -31.44 -3.12
CA TYR A 887 24.53 -32.10 -2.89
C TYR A 887 25.70 -31.13 -2.76
N GLN A 888 25.42 -29.82 -2.69
CA GLN A 888 26.41 -28.77 -2.50
C GLN A 888 27.49 -28.74 -3.59
N CYS A 889 27.11 -29.04 -4.83
CA CYS A 889 27.95 -28.93 -6.01
C CYS A 889 27.67 -27.61 -6.75
N THR A 890 28.58 -27.18 -7.62
CA THR A 890 28.28 -26.15 -8.60
C THR A 890 27.28 -26.67 -9.64
N PHE A 891 26.56 -25.76 -10.30
CA PHE A 891 25.71 -26.10 -11.43
C PHE A 891 26.54 -26.68 -12.59
N HIS A 892 27.75 -26.14 -12.80
CA HIS A 892 28.68 -26.63 -13.81
C HIS A 892 29.05 -28.11 -13.60
N GLU A 893 29.44 -28.50 -12.39
CA GLU A 893 29.81 -29.90 -12.06
C GLU A 893 28.66 -30.88 -12.31
N VAL A 894 27.44 -30.52 -11.90
CA VAL A 894 26.27 -31.40 -12.09
C VAL A 894 25.87 -31.48 -13.56
N ALA A 895 25.93 -30.38 -14.31
CA ALA A 895 25.70 -30.40 -15.75
C ALA A 895 26.69 -31.32 -16.47
N LEU A 896 28.00 -31.22 -16.16
CA LEU A 896 29.01 -32.13 -16.71
C LEU A 896 28.79 -33.59 -16.33
N LEU A 897 28.34 -33.87 -15.10
CA LEU A 897 27.99 -35.23 -14.68
C LEU A 897 26.79 -35.77 -15.47
N ALA A 898 25.75 -34.97 -15.66
CA ALA A 898 24.58 -35.34 -16.44
C ALA A 898 24.95 -35.66 -17.91
N THR A 899 25.77 -34.82 -18.54
CA THR A 899 26.29 -35.09 -19.89
C THR A 899 27.08 -36.40 -19.94
N ARG A 900 27.95 -36.67 -18.95
CA ARG A 900 28.73 -37.93 -18.87
C ARG A 900 27.85 -39.17 -18.70
N LEU A 901 26.71 -39.05 -18.02
CA LEU A 901 25.72 -40.12 -17.89
C LEU A 901 24.88 -40.33 -19.15
N GLY A 902 25.00 -39.44 -20.16
CA GLY A 902 24.21 -39.51 -21.39
C GLY A 902 22.82 -38.90 -21.26
N MET A 903 22.57 -38.07 -20.25
CA MET A 903 21.33 -37.29 -20.13
C MET A 903 21.34 -36.12 -21.10
N THR A 904 20.19 -35.77 -21.67
CA THR A 904 20.06 -34.61 -22.55
C THR A 904 19.60 -33.36 -21.80
N HIS A 905 20.28 -32.23 -21.94
CA HIS A 905 19.92 -30.98 -21.28
C HIS A 905 20.43 -29.73 -22.01
N GLU A 906 19.82 -28.59 -21.70
CA GLU A 906 20.14 -27.33 -22.38
C GLU A 906 21.56 -26.81 -22.10
N ALA A 907 22.13 -27.15 -20.94
CA ALA A 907 23.46 -26.70 -20.53
C ALA A 907 24.64 -27.51 -21.10
N GLU A 908 24.40 -28.49 -21.98
CA GLU A 908 25.45 -29.38 -22.54
C GLU A 908 26.61 -28.57 -23.16
N ASP A 909 26.27 -27.61 -24.00
CA ASP A 909 27.25 -26.80 -24.75
C ASP A 909 27.61 -25.48 -24.04
N TRP A 910 27.12 -25.27 -22.82
CA TRP A 910 27.40 -24.00 -22.13
C TRP A 910 28.88 -23.86 -21.83
N PHE A 911 29.56 -24.91 -21.39
CA PHE A 911 30.89 -24.76 -20.79
C PHE A 911 32.06 -25.27 -21.64
N GLY A 912 31.82 -25.54 -22.94
CA GLY A 912 32.85 -25.86 -23.92
C GLY A 912 33.10 -27.34 -24.13
#